data_AF-A0A851G6B0-F1
#
_entry.id   AF-A0A851G6B0-F1
#
_cell.length_a   1.000
_cell.length_b   1.000
_cell.length_c   1.000
_cell.angle_alpha   90.00
_cell.angle_beta   90.00
_cell.angle_gamma   90.00
#
_symmetry.space_group_name_H-M   'P 1'
#
loop_
_entity.id
_entity.type
_entity.pdbx_description
1 polymer ?
#
loop_
_entity_poly.entity_id
_entity_poly.type
_entity_poly.pdbx_seq_one_letter_code
_entity_poly.pdbx_strand_id
1 'polypeptide(L)'
;MEFFYVVKATQKSGKEDAVIWFTAKSEARANLQLDVELEDAGIETGRGKDYAKPVRTDFPVYNDLPEESTVDYTWCKRYALQDDGRTWLPKAGAESTGPVDNSAAPETTVKVETTVESVPVENRTPAVRYAVHLTSDKYQTHISKEQQLAASEMSLDEGNTYLQNLLQAKNDIPDVDELSLNAEWKLVQAIKQVFAPDEEHEVKLLAAFMADWLRVDAGDRNELVREWRSGKLALLKSESTSDADVTTDQVPEPENGIQIDENDDETTRYPVVRMPFRKQLLAQFTSDELRHHLTREEYESISALEMDTDNGYVQNLLLAAENCEEVKGYDTKDLWRYTDAIRKVFSQEKRHELALVLRFTRIWAATDYIDRGILVREWAAGNRISNVQRTDSGTNADGGYVTDRGEGAHHTLDTLDLEIACALLPMDFHHFEIPSSVLRRAKEIVAKKEEPWKSWSAILRNQPGVLAVNRAAIFNLIRIAPENIHHTPAAHLEFVNKTMTAEFNSAVELLPLSTPSVETEAPAEQPQVENFGGGVFSIDGLMDGNTAPVIDIPSNEVEKTENTAETTSDVQMETAKPEKDEDVGSVPPGEGTDAANSQTDSIAPEEQQSEPVIEYPAYFEPGRYEGLPNDVYHAANGISSTQVKDARVSLMYFNARHVAKTIPRTASKVLDMGNLVHALALQPENLEAEFSVEPEIPEGAFTTTATLREFIDAYNASLPALLSADEIKALLEEHNASLPAPVPLGTSLEETAQSYMALPAEYQRIEEGQKQTATAMKACIKEYNATLPVPVKTSGSRDALLEQLAIINPDLVAQEAQKPTPLKVSGTKADMIQAVISVKPDAVFADELLDAWRDNPGEKILVTRQQLATARAIQSALLAHPTAGMLLTHPSRAVEVSYFGFDDETGLEVRVRPDLEIELDGVRIGADLKTISMWNVKQESLRARLHREIIDRDYHLSAAMYCETAALDQFFWIFVNKDENYHWIAIIEASTELLELGMLEYRKTMRAIATGFDTGDWPAPITTDYTDELNDFDLRRLEALRAQA
;
A
#
# COMPACT_ATOMS: atom_id res chain seq x y z
N MET A 1 4.92 -4.45 -13.03
CA MET A 1 4.80 -3.91 -14.39
C MET A 1 5.82 -2.81 -14.48
N GLU A 2 6.74 -2.91 -15.43
CA GLU A 2 7.70 -1.87 -15.73
C GLU A 2 7.01 -0.79 -16.59
N PHE A 3 7.41 0.46 -16.39
CA PHE A 3 6.93 1.59 -17.16
C PHE A 3 8.15 2.40 -17.59
N PHE A 4 8.44 2.43 -18.90
CA PHE A 4 9.52 3.22 -19.48
C PHE A 4 8.93 4.46 -20.15
N TYR A 5 9.50 5.63 -19.87
CA TYR A 5 9.02 6.92 -20.39
C TYR A 5 10.14 7.70 -21.06
N VAL A 6 9.82 8.30 -22.21
CA VAL A 6 10.69 9.28 -22.89
C VAL A 6 10.20 10.69 -22.59
N VAL A 7 11.12 11.56 -22.18
CA VAL A 7 10.87 12.96 -21.80
C VAL A 7 11.68 13.84 -22.75
N LYS A 8 11.09 14.10 -23.92
CA LYS A 8 11.75 14.80 -25.02
C LYS A 8 11.89 16.30 -24.73
N ALA A 9 13.05 16.88 -25.01
CA ALA A 9 13.28 18.31 -24.89
C ALA A 9 12.46 19.08 -25.94
N THR A 10 11.98 20.28 -25.61
CA THR A 10 11.33 21.15 -26.59
C THR A 10 12.39 21.84 -27.46
N GLN A 11 12.10 22.04 -28.76
CA GLN A 11 13.03 22.67 -29.71
C GLN A 11 13.47 24.10 -29.36
N LYS A 12 12.95 24.69 -28.28
CA LYS A 12 13.31 26.03 -27.78
C LYS A 12 14.22 26.01 -26.55
N SER A 13 14.33 24.90 -25.81
CA SER A 13 15.13 24.83 -24.58
C SER A 13 16.61 24.52 -24.83
N GLY A 14 16.90 23.78 -25.91
CA GLY A 14 18.28 23.34 -26.22
C GLY A 14 18.83 22.28 -25.27
N LYS A 15 17.99 21.69 -24.40
CA LYS A 15 18.33 20.54 -23.55
C LYS A 15 18.28 19.23 -24.36
N GLU A 16 18.75 18.13 -23.75
CA GLU A 16 18.84 16.81 -24.39
C GLU A 16 17.63 15.94 -24.02
N ASP A 17 17.14 15.11 -24.95
CA ASP A 17 16.04 14.17 -24.68
C ASP A 17 16.43 13.17 -23.57
N ALA A 18 15.56 13.00 -22.57
CA ALA A 18 15.79 12.12 -21.43
C ALA A 18 14.88 10.88 -21.44
N VAL A 19 15.25 9.86 -20.65
CA VAL A 19 14.37 8.72 -20.31
C VAL A 19 14.40 8.43 -18.81
N ILE A 20 13.38 7.76 -18.32
CA ILE A 20 13.27 7.21 -16.96
C ILE A 20 12.39 5.95 -16.99
N TRP A 21 12.64 5.01 -16.07
CA TRP A 21 11.75 3.86 -15.88
C TRP A 21 11.66 3.42 -14.41
N PHE A 22 10.56 2.76 -14.07
CA PHE A 22 10.35 2.14 -12.75
C PHE A 22 9.22 1.11 -12.76
N THR A 23 9.16 0.31 -11.69
CA THR A 23 8.28 -0.84 -11.54
C THR A 23 7.11 -0.53 -10.61
N ALA A 24 5.91 -0.38 -11.18
CA ALA A 24 4.70 -0.11 -10.40
C ALA A 24 3.68 -1.27 -10.42
N LYS A 25 2.81 -1.26 -9.39
CA LYS A 25 1.68 -2.20 -9.25
C LYS A 25 0.45 -1.79 -10.09
N SER A 26 0.41 -0.55 -10.59
CA SER A 26 -0.63 -0.05 -11.49
C SER A 26 -0.11 1.19 -12.23
N GLU A 27 -0.69 1.49 -13.41
CA GLU A 27 -0.34 2.67 -14.21
C GLU A 27 -0.65 4.00 -13.49
N ALA A 28 -1.66 4.02 -12.62
CA ALA A 28 -1.92 5.18 -11.76
C ALA A 28 -0.79 5.43 -10.77
N ARG A 29 -0.19 4.37 -10.19
CA ARG A 29 0.97 4.51 -9.30
C ARG A 29 2.26 4.78 -10.10
N ALA A 30 2.36 4.27 -11.32
CA ALA A 30 3.46 4.57 -12.24
C ALA A 30 3.51 6.06 -12.59
N ASN A 31 2.38 6.65 -12.98
CA ASN A 31 2.33 8.07 -13.33
C ASN A 31 2.54 8.98 -12.10
N LEU A 32 2.05 8.59 -10.92
CA LEU A 32 2.35 9.30 -9.67
C LEU A 32 3.84 9.27 -9.31
N GLN A 33 4.52 8.15 -9.56
CA GLN A 33 5.97 8.06 -9.36
C GLN A 33 6.70 8.89 -10.44
N LEU A 34 6.28 8.81 -11.70
CA LEU A 34 6.83 9.61 -12.81
C LEU A 34 6.85 11.11 -12.50
N ASP A 35 5.73 11.63 -11.99
CA ASP A 35 5.59 13.05 -11.70
C ASP A 35 6.54 13.48 -10.56
N VAL A 36 6.78 12.61 -9.56
CA VAL A 36 7.74 12.83 -8.46
C VAL A 36 9.19 12.79 -8.95
N GLU A 37 9.62 11.71 -9.61
CA GLU A 37 11.03 11.55 -10.03
C GLU A 37 11.45 12.64 -11.05
N LEU A 38 10.50 13.15 -11.84
CA LEU A 38 10.74 14.28 -12.75
C LEU A 38 10.73 15.65 -12.04
N GLU A 39 9.98 15.81 -10.94
CA GLU A 39 10.05 17.00 -10.10
C GLU A 39 11.40 17.04 -9.35
N ASP A 40 11.82 15.93 -8.74
CA ASP A 40 13.12 15.79 -8.06
C ASP A 40 14.31 15.95 -9.02
N ALA A 41 14.20 15.48 -10.27
CA ALA A 41 15.21 15.71 -11.32
C ALA A 41 15.18 17.13 -11.93
N GLY A 42 14.24 18.00 -11.53
CA GLY A 42 14.11 19.38 -12.04
C GLY A 42 13.59 19.49 -13.48
N ILE A 43 12.76 18.53 -13.91
CA ILE A 43 12.29 18.35 -15.29
C ILE A 43 10.84 18.78 -15.43
N GLU A 44 10.65 20.08 -15.63
CA GLU A 44 9.33 20.64 -15.89
C GLU A 44 8.83 20.26 -17.30
N THR A 45 7.62 19.70 -17.39
CA THR A 45 7.10 19.12 -18.65
C THR A 45 5.89 19.85 -19.26
N GLY A 46 5.82 19.84 -20.59
CA GLY A 46 4.71 20.30 -21.44
C GLY A 46 4.88 21.69 -22.09
N ARG A 47 3.85 22.16 -22.81
CA ARG A 47 3.93 23.28 -23.77
C ARG A 47 4.04 24.66 -23.10
N GLY A 48 5.29 25.03 -22.84
CA GLY A 48 5.69 26.24 -22.13
C GLY A 48 7.00 26.01 -21.35
N LYS A 49 7.29 24.76 -21.03
CA LYS A 49 8.48 24.29 -20.31
C LYS A 49 9.55 23.72 -21.24
N ASP A 50 10.68 23.33 -20.65
CA ASP A 50 11.86 22.87 -21.37
C ASP A 50 11.72 21.48 -22.00
N TYR A 51 10.81 20.66 -21.47
CA TYR A 51 10.53 19.30 -21.97
C TYR A 51 9.06 19.15 -22.36
N ALA A 52 8.74 18.20 -23.23
CA ALA A 52 7.38 17.76 -23.54
C ALA A 52 6.82 16.89 -22.42
N LYS A 53 5.51 16.60 -22.45
CA LYS A 53 4.92 15.62 -21.51
C LYS A 53 5.57 14.25 -21.73
N PRO A 54 5.84 13.47 -20.66
CA PRO A 54 6.40 12.14 -20.79
C PRO A 54 5.52 11.25 -21.68
N VAL A 55 6.14 10.51 -22.59
CA VAL A 55 5.47 9.52 -23.43
C VAL A 55 5.90 8.15 -22.99
N ARG A 56 4.95 7.31 -22.55
CA ARG A 56 5.21 5.90 -22.25
C ARG A 56 5.60 5.18 -23.54
N THR A 57 6.76 4.54 -23.55
CA THR A 57 7.22 3.68 -24.64
C THR A 57 7.09 2.21 -24.22
N ASP A 58 7.35 1.29 -25.15
CA ASP A 58 7.52 -0.11 -24.77
C ASP A 58 8.88 -0.27 -24.04
N PHE A 59 8.99 -1.25 -23.15
CA PHE A 59 10.18 -1.41 -22.29
C PHE A 59 11.36 -1.98 -23.09
N PRO A 60 12.50 -1.28 -23.19
CA PRO A 60 13.58 -1.67 -24.09
C PRO A 60 14.56 -2.65 -23.43
N VAL A 61 14.65 -3.87 -23.96
CA VAL A 61 15.50 -4.95 -23.41
C VAL A 61 16.95 -4.80 -23.91
N TYR A 62 17.71 -3.90 -23.30
CA TYR A 62 19.15 -3.72 -23.53
C TYR A 62 19.94 -3.72 -22.22
N ASN A 63 21.21 -4.17 -22.27
CA ASN A 63 22.05 -4.40 -21.09
C ASN A 63 22.60 -3.13 -20.42
N ASP A 64 22.32 -1.97 -21.00
CA ASP A 64 22.83 -0.65 -20.61
C ASP A 64 21.68 0.34 -20.32
N LEU A 65 20.52 -0.20 -19.92
CA LEU A 65 19.43 0.52 -19.24
C LEU A 65 19.97 1.39 -18.10
N PRO A 66 19.40 2.59 -17.87
CA PRO A 66 19.72 3.38 -16.69
C PRO A 66 19.17 2.72 -15.42
N GLU A 67 19.64 3.19 -14.26
CA GLU A 67 19.15 2.73 -12.97
C GLU A 67 17.65 3.06 -12.77
N GLU A 68 16.95 2.23 -12.00
CA GLU A 68 15.53 2.41 -11.72
C GLU A 68 15.29 3.78 -11.03
N SER A 69 14.18 4.45 -11.37
CA SER A 69 13.88 5.83 -10.97
C SER A 69 14.88 6.92 -11.42
N THR A 70 15.99 6.57 -12.09
CA THR A 70 17.00 7.55 -12.50
C THR A 70 16.70 8.12 -13.89
N VAL A 71 16.83 9.45 -14.04
CA VAL A 71 16.72 10.12 -15.34
C VAL A 71 18.05 10.08 -16.10
N ASP A 72 18.04 9.51 -17.32
CA ASP A 72 19.21 9.39 -18.19
C ASP A 72 19.04 10.20 -19.49
N TYR A 73 19.96 11.17 -19.69
CA TYR A 73 20.06 12.05 -20.87
C TYR A 73 20.95 11.48 -22.01
N THR A 74 21.61 10.36 -21.76
CA THR A 74 22.57 9.67 -22.65
C THR A 74 21.91 8.56 -23.47
N TRP A 75 20.83 7.96 -22.99
CA TRP A 75 20.07 6.91 -23.66
C TRP A 75 19.64 7.34 -25.06
N CYS A 76 19.06 8.53 -25.17
CA CYS A 76 18.64 9.14 -26.43
C CYS A 76 19.81 9.49 -27.37
N LYS A 77 21.07 9.34 -26.94
CA LYS A 77 22.27 9.45 -27.80
C LYS A 77 22.66 8.11 -28.41
N ARG A 78 22.49 7.01 -27.65
CA ARG A 78 22.74 5.61 -28.04
C ARG A 78 21.60 5.06 -28.92
N TYR A 79 20.36 5.27 -28.48
CA TYR A 79 19.14 4.70 -29.05
C TYR A 79 18.24 5.74 -29.73
N ALA A 80 17.45 5.29 -30.69
CA ALA A 80 16.40 6.04 -31.37
C ALA A 80 15.05 5.36 -31.20
N LEU A 81 14.09 6.12 -30.66
CA LEU A 81 12.68 5.78 -30.74
C LEU A 81 12.25 5.76 -32.21
N GLN A 82 11.58 4.69 -32.63
CA GLN A 82 11.10 4.51 -34.00
C GLN A 82 9.87 5.38 -34.32
N ASP A 83 9.48 5.41 -35.60
CA ASP A 83 8.31 6.16 -36.10
C ASP A 83 6.97 5.67 -35.50
N ASP A 84 6.95 4.51 -34.83
CA ASP A 84 5.81 4.01 -34.06
C ASP A 84 5.61 4.74 -32.70
N GLY A 85 6.60 5.52 -32.26
CA GLY A 85 6.60 6.23 -30.99
C GLY A 85 6.75 5.35 -29.75
N ARG A 86 7.13 4.07 -29.90
CA ARG A 86 7.20 3.08 -28.80
C ARG A 86 8.44 2.20 -28.79
N THR A 87 8.96 1.79 -29.94
CA THR A 87 10.09 0.85 -30.04
C THR A 87 11.41 1.60 -30.04
N TRP A 88 12.41 1.12 -29.30
CA TRP A 88 13.77 1.66 -29.31
C TRP A 88 14.74 0.75 -30.07
N LEU A 89 15.47 1.30 -31.06
CA LEU A 89 16.56 0.62 -31.76
C LEU A 89 17.87 1.43 -31.65
N PRO A 90 19.06 0.79 -31.69
CA PRO A 90 20.33 1.50 -31.69
C PRO A 90 20.48 2.41 -32.91
N LYS A 91 21.09 3.58 -32.75
CA LYS A 91 21.31 4.53 -33.85
C LYS A 91 22.36 4.02 -34.84
N ALA A 92 22.05 4.07 -36.13
CA ALA A 92 22.98 3.68 -37.20
C ALA A 92 24.23 4.57 -37.16
N GLY A 93 25.35 4.03 -36.68
CA GLY A 93 26.57 4.75 -36.34
C GLY A 93 27.12 4.42 -34.94
N ALA A 94 26.33 3.80 -34.06
CA ALA A 94 26.84 3.12 -32.87
C ALA A 94 27.42 1.75 -33.29
N GLU A 95 28.75 1.62 -33.30
CA GLU A 95 29.41 0.34 -33.61
C GLU A 95 29.33 -0.66 -32.43
N SER A 96 29.17 -1.94 -32.76
CA SER A 96 29.36 -3.05 -31.83
C SER A 96 30.85 -3.29 -31.58
N THR A 97 31.30 -3.35 -30.31
CA THR A 97 32.71 -3.58 -29.97
C THR A 97 32.98 -4.93 -29.30
N GLY A 98 33.36 -5.90 -30.15
CA GLY A 98 34.09 -7.12 -29.80
C GLY A 98 34.61 -7.74 -31.11
N PRO A 99 35.67 -8.58 -31.13
CA PRO A 99 36.29 -9.25 -29.97
C PRO A 99 37.85 -9.21 -29.88
N VAL A 100 38.36 -9.47 -28.67
CA VAL A 100 39.58 -10.29 -28.34
C VAL A 100 40.99 -9.85 -28.83
N ASP A 101 41.73 -9.24 -27.87
CA ASP A 101 43.07 -9.65 -27.35
C ASP A 101 44.37 -9.54 -28.20
N ASN A 102 45.28 -8.62 -27.81
CA ASN A 102 46.53 -9.02 -27.11
C ASN A 102 47.45 -7.87 -26.58
N SER A 103 48.03 -8.13 -25.40
CA SER A 103 49.30 -7.62 -24.85
C SER A 103 49.37 -6.28 -24.08
N ALA A 104 49.96 -6.40 -22.87
CA ALA A 104 50.66 -5.39 -22.05
C ALA A 104 49.88 -4.24 -21.37
N ALA A 105 49.63 -4.42 -20.07
CA ALA A 105 49.34 -3.39 -19.05
C ALA A 105 48.26 -2.32 -19.33
N PRO A 106 46.98 -2.71 -19.53
CA PRO A 106 45.79 -1.88 -19.31
C PRO A 106 44.97 -2.36 -18.09
N GLU A 107 43.89 -1.66 -17.73
CA GLU A 107 43.08 -1.88 -16.51
C GLU A 107 41.58 -2.07 -16.86
N THR A 108 40.95 -3.25 -16.59
CA THR A 108 39.51 -3.55 -16.88
C THR A 108 38.95 -4.91 -16.29
N THR A 109 37.70 -4.95 -15.73
CA THR A 109 36.83 -6.15 -15.35
C THR A 109 37.19 -7.00 -14.07
N VAL A 110 36.44 -7.99 -13.48
CA VAL A 110 35.22 -8.81 -13.84
C VAL A 110 34.25 -9.20 -12.65
N LYS A 111 33.77 -10.47 -12.45
CA LYS A 111 32.57 -10.94 -11.63
C LYS A 111 32.75 -12.39 -10.96
N VAL A 112 32.08 -12.79 -9.82
CA VAL A 112 32.21 -14.09 -8.98
C VAL A 112 31.24 -14.23 -7.70
N GLU A 113 30.44 -15.25 -7.19
CA GLU A 113 29.71 -16.56 -7.53
C GLU A 113 28.52 -17.01 -6.54
N THR A 114 27.40 -17.79 -6.87
CA THR A 114 25.87 -17.53 -6.78
C THR A 114 24.71 -18.33 -5.95
N THR A 115 23.33 -18.27 -6.27
CA THR A 115 22.02 -18.79 -5.57
C THR A 115 20.60 -18.98 -6.34
N VAL A 116 19.53 -19.79 -5.97
CA VAL A 116 18.31 -20.32 -6.77
C VAL A 116 16.88 -20.57 -6.07
N GLU A 117 15.72 -20.80 -6.81
CA GLU A 117 14.58 -21.82 -6.60
C GLU A 117 13.14 -21.60 -7.28
N SER A 118 12.29 -22.67 -7.47
CA SER A 118 10.82 -22.83 -7.85
C SER A 118 10.32 -23.00 -9.34
N VAL A 119 9.06 -23.47 -9.58
CA VAL A 119 8.60 -24.19 -10.82
C VAL A 119 7.30 -23.65 -11.51
N PRO A 120 7.38 -23.15 -12.77
CA PRO A 120 6.21 -22.81 -13.63
C PRO A 120 5.75 -23.93 -14.58
N VAL A 121 4.44 -23.98 -14.92
CA VAL A 121 3.78 -24.99 -15.79
C VAL A 121 3.99 -24.77 -17.27
N GLU A 122 4.17 -23.52 -17.70
CA GLU A 122 4.38 -23.18 -19.10
C GLU A 122 5.65 -23.83 -19.73
N ASN A 123 6.34 -24.75 -19.01
CA ASN A 123 7.79 -24.72 -18.77
C ASN A 123 8.55 -26.02 -18.28
N ARG A 124 8.07 -27.29 -18.31
CA ARG A 124 8.88 -28.52 -17.92
C ARG A 124 8.59 -29.80 -18.74
N THR A 125 9.59 -30.57 -19.19
CA THR A 125 9.56 -31.90 -19.91
C THR A 125 8.68 -31.99 -21.21
N PRO A 126 8.90 -32.83 -22.25
CA PRO A 126 8.22 -32.63 -23.56
C PRO A 126 6.76 -33.13 -23.76
N ALA A 127 6.39 -34.29 -23.23
CA ALA A 127 5.07 -34.96 -23.34
C ALA A 127 3.93 -34.35 -22.50
N VAL A 128 4.19 -33.20 -21.89
CA VAL A 128 4.00 -33.16 -20.45
C VAL A 128 2.80 -32.23 -20.10
N ARG A 129 2.58 -31.08 -20.78
CA ARG A 129 1.34 -30.26 -20.65
C ARG A 129 0.07 -31.06 -20.88
N TYR A 130 0.11 -31.99 -21.82
CA TYR A 130 -1.03 -32.83 -22.15
C TYR A 130 -1.51 -33.61 -20.93
N ALA A 131 -0.57 -34.00 -20.08
CA ALA A 131 -0.84 -34.48 -18.75
C ALA A 131 -0.35 -33.53 -17.62
N VAL A 132 -0.42 -32.17 -17.68
CA VAL A 132 -1.05 -31.36 -16.58
C VAL A 132 -2.54 -31.44 -16.79
N HIS A 133 -2.93 -31.35 -18.06
CA HIS A 133 -4.26 -31.02 -18.45
C HIS A 133 -5.20 -32.24 -18.33
N LEU A 134 -4.72 -33.49 -18.49
CA LEU A 134 -5.59 -34.66 -18.37
C LEU A 134 -6.27 -34.85 -17.00
N THR A 135 -5.54 -34.94 -15.89
CA THR A 135 -6.11 -35.25 -14.57
C THR A 135 -6.43 -34.03 -13.71
N SER A 136 -5.99 -32.83 -14.14
CA SER A 136 -6.37 -31.59 -13.46
C SER A 136 -7.55 -30.93 -14.16
N ASP A 137 -8.72 -31.09 -13.55
CA ASP A 137 -9.99 -30.49 -14.00
C ASP A 137 -10.00 -28.94 -13.88
N LYS A 138 -8.86 -28.31 -13.56
CA LYS A 138 -8.67 -26.87 -13.46
C LYS A 138 -7.37 -26.46 -14.14
N TYR A 139 -7.39 -25.26 -14.71
CA TYR A 139 -6.22 -24.62 -15.30
C TYR A 139 -5.20 -24.25 -14.21
N GLN A 140 -3.93 -24.63 -14.41
CA GLN A 140 -2.79 -24.27 -13.54
C GLN A 140 -1.68 -23.63 -14.38
N THR A 141 -0.93 -22.68 -13.81
CA THR A 141 0.22 -22.01 -14.48
C THR A 141 1.54 -22.20 -13.75
N HIS A 142 1.51 -22.66 -12.50
CA HIS A 142 2.66 -23.07 -11.67
C HIS A 142 2.21 -24.29 -10.87
N ILE A 143 3.10 -25.26 -10.68
CA ILE A 143 2.83 -26.52 -9.96
C ILE A 143 3.99 -26.86 -9.02
N SER A 144 3.73 -27.68 -7.99
CA SER A 144 4.81 -28.11 -7.06
C SER A 144 5.75 -29.13 -7.72
N LYS A 145 6.96 -29.30 -7.16
CA LYS A 145 7.88 -30.39 -7.57
C LYS A 145 7.27 -31.78 -7.38
N GLU A 146 6.36 -31.99 -6.43
CA GLU A 146 5.62 -33.27 -6.27
C GLU A 146 4.57 -33.46 -7.36
N GLN A 147 4.06 -32.35 -7.92
CA GLN A 147 3.30 -32.41 -9.17
C GLN A 147 4.28 -32.81 -10.28
N GLN A 148 5.24 -31.95 -10.60
CA GLN A 148 6.27 -32.09 -11.64
C GLN A 148 7.08 -33.42 -11.65
N LEU A 149 7.12 -34.16 -10.53
CA LEU A 149 7.72 -35.50 -10.42
C LEU A 149 6.80 -36.61 -10.92
N ALA A 150 5.68 -36.88 -10.24
CA ALA A 150 4.72 -37.92 -10.64
C ALA A 150 4.07 -37.63 -12.01
N ALA A 151 4.12 -36.35 -12.38
CA ALA A 151 3.96 -35.80 -13.70
C ALA A 151 4.90 -36.47 -14.70
N SER A 152 6.19 -36.15 -14.61
CA SER A 152 7.25 -36.72 -15.45
C SER A 152 7.34 -38.25 -15.35
N GLU A 153 6.84 -38.85 -14.27
CA GLU A 153 6.68 -40.30 -14.12
C GLU A 153 5.59 -40.86 -15.06
N MET A 154 4.51 -40.11 -15.32
CA MET A 154 3.45 -40.47 -16.26
C MET A 154 3.89 -40.38 -17.73
N SER A 155 4.71 -39.40 -18.14
CA SER A 155 5.22 -39.34 -19.52
C SER A 155 6.29 -40.38 -19.82
N LEU A 156 7.08 -40.75 -18.81
CA LEU A 156 8.15 -41.75 -18.92
C LEU A 156 7.64 -43.19 -18.77
N ASP A 157 6.36 -43.39 -18.41
CA ASP A 157 5.70 -44.69 -18.44
C ASP A 157 5.34 -45.11 -19.89
N GLU A 158 6.10 -46.07 -20.43
CA GLU A 158 5.79 -46.75 -21.70
C GLU A 158 4.47 -47.56 -21.64
N GLY A 159 3.91 -47.81 -20.45
CA GLY A 159 2.65 -48.51 -20.23
C GLY A 159 1.39 -47.65 -20.40
N ASN A 160 1.47 -46.32 -20.34
CA ASN A 160 0.32 -45.43 -20.39
C ASN A 160 -0.19 -45.20 -21.84
N THR A 161 -0.82 -46.22 -22.41
CA THR A 161 -1.26 -46.23 -23.82
C THR A 161 -2.18 -45.06 -24.18
N TYR A 162 -3.03 -44.56 -23.27
CA TYR A 162 -3.89 -43.42 -23.53
C TYR A 162 -3.11 -42.11 -23.68
N LEU A 163 -2.16 -41.83 -22.79
CA LEU A 163 -1.30 -40.64 -22.90
C LEU A 163 -0.39 -40.72 -24.13
N GLN A 164 0.26 -41.87 -24.36
CA GLN A 164 1.12 -42.06 -25.53
C GLN A 164 0.33 -41.92 -26.85
N ASN A 165 -0.90 -42.43 -26.92
CA ASN A 165 -1.79 -42.24 -28.09
C ASN A 165 -2.24 -40.77 -28.27
N LEU A 166 -2.49 -40.04 -27.18
CA LEU A 166 -2.84 -38.62 -27.20
C LEU A 166 -1.67 -37.77 -27.73
N LEU A 167 -0.44 -38.10 -27.33
CA LEU A 167 0.78 -37.43 -27.75
C LEU A 167 1.16 -37.75 -29.20
N GLN A 168 0.96 -38.99 -29.63
CA GLN A 168 1.12 -39.36 -31.03
C GLN A 168 0.10 -38.60 -31.91
N ALA A 169 -1.17 -38.51 -31.49
CA ALA A 169 -2.19 -37.74 -32.21
C ALA A 169 -1.88 -36.23 -32.27
N LYS A 170 -1.31 -35.66 -31.19
CA LYS A 170 -0.81 -34.28 -31.13
C LYS A 170 0.31 -34.06 -32.14
N ASN A 171 1.30 -34.96 -32.21
CA ASN A 171 2.44 -34.82 -33.10
C ASN A 171 2.08 -34.95 -34.60
N ASP A 172 0.93 -35.57 -34.92
CA ASP A 172 0.41 -35.66 -36.29
C ASP A 172 -0.29 -34.36 -36.76
N ILE A 173 -0.50 -33.35 -35.89
CA ILE A 173 -1.18 -32.08 -36.21
C ILE A 173 -0.38 -30.87 -35.68
N PRO A 174 0.48 -30.24 -36.50
CA PRO A 174 1.42 -29.20 -36.04
C PRO A 174 0.74 -27.90 -35.58
N ASP A 175 -0.45 -27.56 -36.12
CA ASP A 175 -1.22 -26.36 -35.78
C ASP A 175 -1.63 -26.29 -34.29
N VAL A 176 -1.42 -27.38 -33.54
CA VAL A 176 -1.64 -27.47 -32.09
C VAL A 176 -0.54 -26.78 -31.28
N ASP A 177 0.70 -26.71 -31.79
CA ASP A 177 1.85 -26.15 -31.06
C ASP A 177 1.87 -24.61 -30.97
N GLU A 178 1.03 -23.92 -31.77
CA GLU A 178 0.85 -22.45 -31.69
C GLU A 178 -0.18 -22.03 -30.60
N LEU A 179 -0.72 -22.99 -29.82
CA LEU A 179 -1.72 -22.70 -28.79
C LEU A 179 -1.11 -22.15 -27.49
N SER A 180 -1.70 -21.06 -26.99
CA SER A 180 -1.46 -20.61 -25.61
C SER A 180 -1.88 -21.68 -24.58
N LEU A 181 -1.15 -21.76 -23.46
CA LEU A 181 -1.36 -22.69 -22.34
C LEU A 181 -2.85 -22.88 -21.95
N ASN A 182 -3.63 -21.79 -21.90
CA ASN A 182 -5.05 -21.83 -21.54
C ASN A 182 -5.98 -22.40 -22.63
N ALA A 183 -5.60 -22.30 -23.89
CA ALA A 183 -6.30 -22.91 -25.01
C ALA A 183 -5.99 -24.41 -25.11
N GLU A 184 -4.74 -24.79 -24.83
CA GLU A 184 -4.29 -26.19 -24.79
C GLU A 184 -4.99 -26.99 -23.69
N TRP A 185 -5.04 -26.46 -22.46
CA TRP A 185 -5.80 -27.08 -21.37
C TRP A 185 -7.29 -27.29 -21.70
N LYS A 186 -7.90 -26.37 -22.45
CA LYS A 186 -9.29 -26.48 -22.93
C LYS A 186 -9.46 -27.54 -24.03
N LEU A 187 -8.50 -27.68 -24.93
CA LEU A 187 -8.48 -28.75 -25.93
C LEU A 187 -8.41 -30.13 -25.24
N VAL A 188 -7.51 -30.30 -24.26
CA VAL A 188 -7.40 -31.55 -23.51
C VAL A 188 -8.66 -31.87 -22.71
N GLN A 189 -9.30 -30.88 -22.06
CA GLN A 189 -10.62 -31.11 -21.42
C GLN A 189 -11.71 -31.53 -22.41
N ALA A 190 -11.67 -31.04 -23.66
CA ALA A 190 -12.64 -31.40 -24.68
C ALA A 190 -12.42 -32.81 -25.24
N ILE A 191 -11.15 -33.21 -25.44
CA ILE A 191 -10.79 -34.57 -25.85
C ILE A 191 -11.23 -35.57 -24.77
N LYS A 192 -10.86 -35.32 -23.50
CA LYS A 192 -11.31 -36.06 -22.31
C LYS A 192 -12.83 -36.13 -22.14
N GLN A 193 -13.58 -35.19 -22.73
CA GLN A 193 -15.05 -35.26 -22.77
C GLN A 193 -15.55 -36.18 -23.90
N VAL A 194 -14.94 -36.18 -25.09
CA VAL A 194 -15.43 -37.01 -26.22
C VAL A 194 -14.90 -38.45 -26.15
N PHE A 195 -13.67 -38.66 -25.70
CA PHE A 195 -13.00 -39.95 -25.60
C PHE A 195 -12.68 -40.22 -24.12
N ALA A 196 -13.41 -41.18 -23.52
CA ALA A 196 -13.27 -41.54 -22.11
C ALA A 196 -11.87 -42.14 -21.85
N PRO A 197 -11.03 -41.59 -20.95
CA PRO A 197 -9.62 -42.03 -20.82
C PRO A 197 -9.38 -43.44 -20.26
N ASP A 198 -10.45 -44.15 -19.97
CA ASP A 198 -10.55 -45.50 -19.40
C ASP A 198 -10.94 -46.58 -20.45
N GLU A 199 -11.27 -46.18 -21.68
CA GLU A 199 -11.39 -47.06 -22.85
C GLU A 199 -10.13 -46.96 -23.75
N GLU A 200 -9.79 -48.03 -24.49
CA GLU A 200 -8.79 -47.94 -25.57
C GLU A 200 -9.39 -47.28 -26.83
N HIS A 201 -8.70 -46.27 -27.39
CA HIS A 201 -9.13 -45.54 -28.60
C HIS A 201 -8.04 -45.50 -29.67
N GLU A 202 -8.44 -45.57 -30.96
CA GLU A 202 -7.51 -45.37 -32.07
C GLU A 202 -7.01 -43.91 -32.16
N VAL A 203 -5.68 -43.73 -32.22
CA VAL A 203 -4.98 -42.45 -32.45
C VAL A 203 -5.61 -41.59 -33.56
N LYS A 204 -6.07 -42.23 -34.65
CA LYS A 204 -6.70 -41.55 -35.80
C LYS A 204 -7.99 -40.82 -35.44
N LEU A 205 -8.78 -41.34 -34.49
CA LEU A 205 -10.03 -40.72 -34.07
C LEU A 205 -9.77 -39.52 -33.15
N LEU A 206 -8.74 -39.60 -32.28
CA LEU A 206 -8.27 -38.50 -31.46
C LEU A 206 -7.77 -37.33 -32.34
N ALA A 207 -6.91 -37.62 -33.33
CA ALA A 207 -6.41 -36.62 -34.27
C ALA A 207 -7.54 -35.97 -35.10
N ALA A 208 -8.49 -36.77 -35.60
CA ALA A 208 -9.65 -36.24 -36.33
C ALA A 208 -10.49 -35.24 -35.52
N PHE A 209 -10.63 -35.45 -34.20
CA PHE A 209 -11.31 -34.52 -33.32
C PHE A 209 -10.50 -33.24 -33.04
N MET A 210 -9.18 -33.35 -32.82
CA MET A 210 -8.28 -32.18 -32.67
C MET A 210 -8.36 -31.25 -33.90
N ALA A 211 -8.36 -31.82 -35.11
CA ALA A 211 -8.45 -31.06 -36.36
C ALA A 211 -9.80 -30.35 -36.55
N ASP A 212 -10.91 -30.94 -36.11
CA ASP A 212 -12.22 -30.27 -36.10
C ASP A 212 -12.27 -29.15 -35.02
N TRP A 213 -11.63 -29.35 -33.86
CA TRP A 213 -11.62 -28.40 -32.75
C TRP A 213 -10.92 -27.07 -33.07
N LEU A 214 -9.81 -27.12 -33.81
CA LEU A 214 -9.02 -25.94 -34.19
C LEU A 214 -9.75 -25.05 -35.20
N ARG A 215 -10.52 -25.63 -36.13
CA ARG A 215 -11.21 -24.92 -37.23
C ARG A 215 -12.47 -24.17 -36.81
N VAL A 216 -12.96 -24.40 -35.59
CA VAL A 216 -14.19 -23.79 -35.05
C VAL A 216 -13.86 -22.66 -34.10
N ASP A 217 -14.57 -21.54 -34.21
CA ASP A 217 -14.39 -20.36 -33.36
C ASP A 217 -14.69 -20.66 -31.88
N ALA A 218 -14.02 -19.93 -30.97
CA ALA A 218 -13.95 -20.28 -29.55
C ALA A 218 -15.30 -20.31 -28.81
N GLY A 219 -16.36 -19.70 -29.34
CA GLY A 219 -17.72 -19.79 -28.79
C GLY A 219 -18.43 -21.11 -29.10
N ASP A 220 -18.27 -21.62 -30.32
CA ASP A 220 -19.10 -22.70 -30.88
C ASP A 220 -18.52 -24.10 -30.60
N ARG A 221 -17.30 -24.17 -30.06
CA ARG A 221 -16.62 -25.41 -29.66
C ARG A 221 -17.46 -26.29 -28.71
N ASN A 222 -18.29 -25.69 -27.85
CA ASN A 222 -19.21 -26.41 -26.96
C ASN A 222 -20.44 -27.03 -27.68
N GLU A 223 -20.70 -26.68 -28.94
CA GLU A 223 -21.64 -27.37 -29.83
C GLU A 223 -20.96 -28.60 -30.46
N LEU A 224 -19.71 -28.44 -30.90
CA LEU A 224 -18.91 -29.50 -31.50
C LEU A 224 -18.69 -30.71 -30.56
N VAL A 225 -18.40 -30.48 -29.26
CA VAL A 225 -18.36 -31.59 -28.25
C VAL A 225 -19.66 -32.38 -28.27
N ARG A 226 -20.78 -31.68 -28.38
CA ARG A 226 -22.14 -32.24 -28.28
C ARG A 226 -22.49 -33.06 -29.51
N GLU A 227 -22.15 -32.60 -30.71
CA GLU A 227 -22.31 -33.35 -31.96
C GLU A 227 -21.48 -34.65 -31.94
N TRP A 228 -20.22 -34.56 -31.53
CA TRP A 228 -19.35 -35.73 -31.40
C TRP A 228 -19.88 -36.74 -30.38
N ARG A 229 -20.25 -36.29 -29.16
CA ARG A 229 -20.86 -37.14 -28.11
C ARG A 229 -22.20 -37.78 -28.50
N SER A 230 -23.08 -37.06 -29.21
CA SER A 230 -24.48 -37.48 -29.40
C SER A 230 -24.75 -38.37 -30.61
N GLY A 231 -23.77 -38.60 -31.49
CA GLY A 231 -23.93 -39.60 -32.56
C GLY A 231 -22.74 -39.79 -33.50
N LYS A 232 -21.95 -38.75 -33.78
CA LYS A 232 -20.83 -38.83 -34.74
C LYS A 232 -19.74 -39.81 -34.28
N LEU A 233 -19.42 -39.87 -32.98
CA LEU A 233 -18.48 -40.86 -32.43
C LEU A 233 -19.02 -42.31 -32.52
N ALA A 234 -20.32 -42.53 -32.26
CA ALA A 234 -20.90 -43.86 -32.24
C ALA A 234 -20.96 -44.51 -33.63
N LEU A 235 -21.21 -43.71 -34.68
CA LEU A 235 -21.11 -44.14 -36.07
C LEU A 235 -19.68 -44.60 -36.40
N LEU A 236 -18.67 -43.81 -36.04
CA LEU A 236 -17.27 -44.11 -36.32
C LEU A 236 -16.76 -45.33 -35.53
N LYS A 237 -17.08 -45.44 -34.22
CA LYS A 237 -16.72 -46.63 -33.41
C LYS A 237 -17.32 -47.92 -33.98
N SER A 238 -18.51 -47.86 -34.61
CA SER A 238 -19.17 -49.05 -35.21
C SER A 238 -18.46 -49.62 -36.45
N GLU A 239 -17.44 -48.93 -36.98
CA GLU A 239 -16.58 -49.43 -38.06
C GLU A 239 -15.29 -50.13 -37.55
N SER A 240 -14.99 -50.11 -36.24
CA SER A 240 -13.71 -50.62 -35.67
C SER A 240 -13.80 -51.80 -34.68
N THR A 241 -14.74 -51.86 -33.70
CA THR A 241 -14.58 -52.76 -32.54
C THR A 241 -15.17 -54.17 -32.67
N SER A 242 -14.37 -55.21 -32.37
CA SER A 242 -14.79 -56.64 -32.36
C SER A 242 -14.29 -57.53 -31.19
N ASP A 243 -13.56 -57.03 -30.17
CA ASP A 243 -12.73 -57.84 -29.23
C ASP A 243 -12.64 -57.24 -27.75
N ALA A 244 -12.56 -58.01 -26.62
CA ALA A 244 -12.60 -57.59 -25.15
C ALA A 244 -11.95 -58.63 -24.11
N ASP A 245 -11.97 -58.69 -22.73
CA ASP A 245 -12.72 -58.17 -21.51
C ASP A 245 -12.03 -58.56 -20.10
N VAL A 246 -12.54 -58.16 -18.88
CA VAL A 246 -12.54 -58.82 -17.48
C VAL A 246 -11.79 -58.28 -16.17
N THR A 247 -12.54 -57.66 -15.19
CA THR A 247 -12.65 -57.62 -13.64
C THR A 247 -11.52 -57.84 -12.55
N THR A 248 -11.58 -57.60 -11.18
CA THR A 248 -12.07 -56.61 -10.10
C THR A 248 -11.88 -57.11 -8.59
N ASP A 249 -11.52 -56.32 -7.52
CA ASP A 249 -11.85 -56.54 -6.03
C ASP A 249 -11.38 -55.47 -4.92
N GLN A 250 -11.71 -55.61 -3.60
CA GLN A 250 -12.02 -54.51 -2.58
C GLN A 250 -11.29 -54.41 -1.16
N VAL A 251 -11.32 -53.21 -0.48
CA VAL A 251 -11.34 -52.88 1.02
C VAL A 251 -11.87 -51.41 1.25
N PRO A 252 -12.53 -50.98 2.39
CA PRO A 252 -13.37 -49.74 2.46
C PRO A 252 -12.90 -48.49 3.28
N GLU A 253 -13.77 -47.44 3.31
CA GLU A 253 -13.59 -45.98 3.56
C GLU A 253 -14.03 -45.39 4.96
N PRO A 254 -13.78 -44.09 5.28
CA PRO A 254 -14.09 -43.42 6.56
C PRO A 254 -15.41 -42.58 6.61
N GLU A 255 -15.75 -42.03 7.80
CA GLU A 255 -17.05 -41.41 8.10
C GLU A 255 -17.30 -39.98 7.54
N ASN A 256 -18.56 -39.70 7.20
CA ASN A 256 -19.07 -38.38 6.78
C ASN A 256 -20.39 -38.01 7.49
N GLY A 257 -20.48 -36.78 8.01
CA GLY A 257 -21.74 -36.11 8.37
C GLY A 257 -22.44 -36.59 9.65
N ILE A 258 -23.67 -36.10 9.87
CA ILE A 258 -24.55 -36.58 10.93
C ILE A 258 -25.19 -37.88 10.45
N GLN A 259 -24.88 -38.99 11.11
CA GLN A 259 -25.61 -40.25 10.92
C GLN A 259 -27.01 -40.10 11.53
N ILE A 260 -28.04 -40.48 10.76
CA ILE A 260 -29.41 -40.66 11.25
C ILE A 260 -29.53 -42.11 11.71
N ASP A 261 -29.93 -42.32 12.95
CA ASP A 261 -30.11 -43.63 13.54
C ASP A 261 -31.45 -44.27 13.08
N GLU A 262 -31.52 -45.60 13.12
CA GLU A 262 -32.79 -46.33 12.97
C GLU A 262 -33.78 -46.01 14.12
N ASN A 263 -33.27 -45.47 15.23
CA ASN A 263 -34.05 -45.04 16.39
C ASN A 263 -34.55 -43.58 16.33
N ASP A 264 -34.14 -42.76 15.36
CA ASP A 264 -34.49 -41.32 15.30
C ASP A 264 -35.94 -41.10 14.83
N ASP A 265 -36.80 -40.62 15.74
CA ASP A 265 -38.23 -40.38 15.49
C ASP A 265 -38.55 -39.02 14.84
N GLU A 266 -39.82 -38.80 14.46
CA GLU A 266 -40.34 -37.57 13.83
C GLU A 266 -40.12 -36.29 14.65
N THR A 267 -39.85 -36.38 15.95
CA THR A 267 -39.57 -35.25 16.84
C THR A 267 -38.08 -34.92 16.99
N THR A 268 -37.19 -35.77 16.45
CA THR A 268 -35.74 -35.58 16.45
C THR A 268 -35.34 -34.31 15.70
N ARG A 269 -34.46 -33.50 16.31
CA ARG A 269 -34.06 -32.18 15.79
C ARG A 269 -32.55 -32.06 15.59
N TYR A 270 -32.13 -32.04 14.34
CA TYR A 270 -30.73 -31.92 13.95
C TYR A 270 -30.30 -30.45 13.90
N PRO A 271 -29.21 -30.04 14.58
CA PRO A 271 -28.75 -28.65 14.58
C PRO A 271 -28.06 -28.30 13.26
N VAL A 272 -28.57 -27.28 12.55
CA VAL A 272 -28.12 -26.91 11.19
C VAL A 272 -26.62 -26.62 11.14
N VAL A 273 -26.09 -25.93 12.16
CA VAL A 273 -24.67 -25.53 12.25
C VAL A 273 -23.68 -26.71 12.26
N ARG A 274 -24.13 -27.95 12.49
CA ARG A 274 -23.29 -29.17 12.44
C ARG A 274 -23.31 -29.88 11.08
N MET A 275 -24.06 -29.37 10.10
CA MET A 275 -24.20 -30.00 8.79
C MET A 275 -23.15 -29.48 7.79
N PRO A 276 -22.85 -30.20 6.69
CA PRO A 276 -22.06 -29.67 5.58
C PRO A 276 -22.63 -28.35 5.03
N PHE A 277 -21.76 -27.45 4.56
CA PHE A 277 -22.10 -26.08 4.13
C PHE A 277 -23.32 -26.01 3.18
N ARG A 278 -23.38 -26.90 2.18
CA ARG A 278 -24.50 -27.02 1.24
C ARG A 278 -25.84 -27.22 1.95
N LYS A 279 -25.91 -28.18 2.87
CA LYS A 279 -27.10 -28.43 3.71
C LYS A 279 -27.42 -27.23 4.62
N GLN A 280 -26.43 -26.51 5.14
CA GLN A 280 -26.68 -25.28 5.92
C GLN A 280 -27.34 -24.19 5.08
N LEU A 281 -26.85 -23.97 3.85
CA LEU A 281 -27.41 -23.01 2.90
C LEU A 281 -28.85 -23.39 2.49
N LEU A 282 -29.07 -24.66 2.14
CA LEU A 282 -30.38 -25.17 1.75
C LEU A 282 -31.41 -25.13 2.89
N ALA A 283 -30.97 -25.32 4.15
CA ALA A 283 -31.82 -25.17 5.33
C ALA A 283 -32.41 -23.76 5.49
N GLN A 284 -31.65 -22.72 5.09
CA GLN A 284 -32.13 -21.34 5.08
C GLN A 284 -32.83 -20.94 3.78
N PHE A 285 -32.49 -21.58 2.66
CA PHE A 285 -33.15 -21.32 1.37
C PHE A 285 -34.59 -21.84 1.36
N THR A 286 -34.82 -23.03 1.93
CA THR A 286 -36.13 -23.70 2.00
C THR A 286 -37.03 -23.21 3.14
N SER A 287 -36.78 -22.02 3.70
CA SER A 287 -37.64 -21.38 4.70
C SER A 287 -37.73 -19.87 4.54
N ASP A 288 -38.92 -19.34 4.84
CA ASP A 288 -39.15 -17.91 5.01
C ASP A 288 -38.71 -17.40 6.41
N GLU A 289 -38.37 -18.30 7.34
CA GLU A 289 -37.87 -17.98 8.68
C GLU A 289 -36.46 -18.56 8.93
N LEU A 290 -35.78 -18.06 9.98
CA LEU A 290 -34.41 -18.47 10.33
C LEU A 290 -34.41 -19.87 10.99
N ARG A 291 -33.89 -20.89 10.30
CA ARG A 291 -33.83 -22.27 10.81
C ARG A 291 -32.52 -22.55 11.55
N HIS A 292 -32.60 -22.77 12.86
CA HIS A 292 -31.48 -23.28 13.67
C HIS A 292 -31.43 -24.82 13.76
N HIS A 293 -32.57 -25.49 13.54
CA HIS A 293 -32.72 -26.95 13.60
C HIS A 293 -33.62 -27.43 12.46
N LEU A 294 -33.53 -28.71 12.11
CA LEU A 294 -34.37 -29.41 11.13
C LEU A 294 -34.97 -30.68 11.75
N THR A 295 -36.18 -31.05 11.33
CA THR A 295 -36.70 -32.42 11.57
C THR A 295 -36.04 -33.44 10.63
N ARG A 296 -36.34 -34.73 10.84
CA ARG A 296 -35.94 -35.81 9.92
C ARG A 296 -36.46 -35.59 8.49
N GLU A 297 -37.76 -35.32 8.35
CA GLU A 297 -38.39 -35.03 7.04
C GLU A 297 -37.78 -33.80 6.37
N GLU A 298 -37.51 -32.72 7.11
CA GLU A 298 -36.85 -31.54 6.55
C GLU A 298 -35.41 -31.82 6.09
N TYR A 299 -34.64 -32.63 6.85
CA TYR A 299 -33.28 -33.01 6.47
C TYR A 299 -33.23 -33.96 5.27
N GLU A 300 -34.14 -34.94 5.20
CA GLU A 300 -34.28 -35.85 4.07
C GLU A 300 -34.70 -35.07 2.80
N SER A 301 -35.63 -34.11 2.93
CA SER A 301 -36.05 -33.18 1.88
C SER A 301 -34.90 -32.28 1.38
N ILE A 302 -34.11 -31.70 2.30
CA ILE A 302 -32.92 -30.90 1.95
C ILE A 302 -31.82 -31.76 1.31
N SER A 303 -31.66 -33.01 1.73
CA SER A 303 -30.70 -33.95 1.14
C SER A 303 -31.10 -34.34 -0.28
N ALA A 304 -32.39 -34.57 -0.53
CA ALA A 304 -32.93 -34.77 -1.87
C ALA A 304 -32.73 -33.51 -2.74
N LEU A 305 -32.96 -32.31 -2.19
CA LEU A 305 -32.78 -31.04 -2.90
C LEU A 305 -31.31 -30.71 -3.20
N GLU A 306 -30.36 -31.22 -2.41
CA GLU A 306 -28.92 -31.15 -2.71
C GLU A 306 -28.53 -32.08 -3.87
N MET A 307 -29.14 -33.25 -3.94
CA MET A 307 -28.94 -34.26 -4.99
C MET A 307 -29.74 -33.98 -6.27
N ASP A 308 -30.71 -33.06 -6.23
CA ASP A 308 -31.52 -32.61 -7.38
C ASP A 308 -30.67 -31.75 -8.32
N THR A 309 -29.99 -32.40 -9.26
CA THR A 309 -29.16 -31.78 -10.29
C THR A 309 -29.97 -31.10 -11.40
N ASP A 310 -31.24 -31.49 -11.58
CA ASP A 310 -32.16 -30.89 -12.56
C ASP A 310 -32.68 -29.52 -12.09
N ASN A 311 -32.71 -29.26 -10.79
CA ASN A 311 -33.05 -27.98 -10.20
C ASN A 311 -31.93 -26.93 -10.38
N GLY A 312 -31.82 -26.44 -11.61
CA GLY A 312 -30.84 -25.42 -12.01
C GLY A 312 -30.93 -24.09 -11.23
N TYR A 313 -32.00 -23.81 -10.48
CA TYR A 313 -32.04 -22.68 -9.56
C TYR A 313 -31.22 -22.99 -8.30
N VAL A 314 -31.48 -24.14 -7.66
CA VAL A 314 -30.73 -24.60 -6.48
C VAL A 314 -29.26 -24.83 -6.82
N GLN A 315 -28.96 -25.47 -7.95
CA GLN A 315 -27.58 -25.69 -8.38
C GLN A 315 -26.83 -24.37 -8.64
N ASN A 316 -27.50 -23.35 -9.23
CA ASN A 316 -26.91 -22.01 -9.35
C ASN A 316 -26.67 -21.34 -7.99
N LEU A 317 -27.57 -21.48 -7.02
CA LEU A 317 -27.41 -20.94 -5.66
C LEU A 317 -26.24 -21.60 -4.92
N LEU A 318 -26.18 -22.93 -4.93
CA LEU A 318 -25.10 -23.73 -4.34
C LEU A 318 -23.75 -23.35 -4.96
N LEU A 319 -23.67 -23.36 -6.29
CA LEU A 319 -22.44 -23.07 -7.01
C LEU A 319 -21.99 -21.60 -6.86
N ALA A 320 -22.92 -20.64 -6.78
CA ALA A 320 -22.58 -19.25 -6.51
C ALA A 320 -22.05 -19.04 -5.08
N ALA A 321 -22.63 -19.73 -4.09
CA ALA A 321 -22.17 -19.67 -2.70
C ALA A 321 -20.81 -20.37 -2.50
N GLU A 322 -20.55 -21.51 -3.18
CA GLU A 322 -19.26 -22.20 -3.08
C GLU A 322 -18.11 -21.51 -3.83
N ASN A 323 -18.40 -20.57 -4.73
CA ASN A 323 -17.42 -19.74 -5.44
C ASN A 323 -17.22 -18.33 -4.82
N CYS A 324 -17.60 -18.17 -3.55
CA CYS A 324 -17.45 -16.96 -2.75
C CYS A 324 -17.07 -17.35 -1.31
N GLU A 325 -15.77 -17.28 -0.96
CA GLU A 325 -15.27 -17.74 0.35
C GLU A 325 -15.89 -16.96 1.52
N GLU A 326 -16.23 -15.69 1.28
CA GLU A 326 -16.92 -14.82 2.23
C GLU A 326 -18.27 -15.41 2.67
N VAL A 327 -18.98 -16.09 1.76
CA VAL A 327 -20.29 -16.70 2.03
C VAL A 327 -20.15 -17.99 2.85
N LYS A 328 -19.01 -18.69 2.73
CA LYS A 328 -18.70 -19.87 3.56
C LYS A 328 -18.39 -19.51 5.02
N GLY A 329 -17.95 -18.28 5.27
CA GLY A 329 -17.66 -17.76 6.61
C GLY A 329 -18.88 -17.21 7.36
N TYR A 330 -20.08 -17.21 6.78
CA TYR A 330 -21.28 -16.64 7.42
C TYR A 330 -21.87 -17.53 8.52
N ASP A 331 -22.45 -16.87 9.52
CA ASP A 331 -23.32 -17.54 10.50
C ASP A 331 -24.68 -17.91 9.86
N THR A 332 -25.49 -18.69 10.58
CA THR A 332 -26.81 -19.14 10.11
C THR A 332 -27.75 -17.98 9.72
N LYS A 333 -27.58 -16.81 10.34
CA LYS A 333 -28.43 -15.62 10.15
C LYS A 333 -28.02 -14.82 8.92
N ASP A 334 -26.73 -14.69 8.65
CA ASP A 334 -26.23 -14.05 7.42
C ASP A 334 -26.35 -14.98 6.20
N LEU A 335 -26.27 -16.31 6.38
CA LEU A 335 -26.71 -17.28 5.36
C LEU A 335 -28.20 -17.12 5.01
N TRP A 336 -29.08 -16.95 6.00
CA TRP A 336 -30.51 -16.70 5.74
C TRP A 336 -30.77 -15.35 5.07
N ARG A 337 -30.05 -14.29 5.46
CA ARG A 337 -30.10 -12.99 4.76
C ARG A 337 -29.64 -13.09 3.30
N TYR A 338 -28.64 -13.94 3.03
CA TYR A 338 -28.15 -14.20 1.67
C TYR A 338 -29.19 -14.98 0.84
N THR A 339 -29.77 -16.06 1.35
CA THR A 339 -30.79 -16.83 0.62
C THR A 339 -32.06 -16.01 0.38
N ASP A 340 -32.47 -15.19 1.34
CA ASP A 340 -33.57 -14.24 1.20
C ASP A 340 -33.29 -13.16 0.12
N ALA A 341 -32.07 -12.60 0.10
CA ALA A 341 -31.63 -11.68 -0.94
C ALA A 341 -31.66 -12.32 -2.34
N ILE A 342 -31.20 -13.56 -2.46
CA ILE A 342 -31.26 -14.34 -3.71
C ILE A 342 -32.71 -14.53 -4.16
N ARG A 343 -33.62 -15.00 -3.27
CA ARG A 343 -35.05 -15.17 -3.59
C ARG A 343 -35.73 -13.88 -4.08
N LYS A 344 -35.30 -12.72 -3.57
CA LYS A 344 -35.87 -11.40 -3.92
C LYS A 344 -35.35 -10.86 -5.25
N VAL A 345 -34.10 -11.14 -5.60
CA VAL A 345 -33.46 -10.69 -6.85
C VAL A 345 -33.69 -11.65 -8.02
N PHE A 346 -33.83 -12.95 -7.73
CA PHE A 346 -33.92 -14.02 -8.72
C PHE A 346 -35.20 -14.83 -8.48
N SER A 347 -36.22 -14.65 -9.34
CA SER A 347 -37.45 -15.46 -9.28
C SER A 347 -37.16 -16.93 -9.60
N GLN A 348 -37.66 -17.85 -8.76
CA GLN A 348 -37.50 -19.30 -8.93
C GLN A 348 -38.16 -19.85 -10.20
N GLU A 349 -39.16 -19.14 -10.74
CA GLU A 349 -39.86 -19.52 -11.99
C GLU A 349 -39.02 -19.26 -13.26
N LYS A 350 -37.89 -18.54 -13.13
CA LYS A 350 -37.06 -18.13 -14.26
C LYS A 350 -35.67 -18.73 -14.14
N ARG A 351 -35.15 -19.26 -15.26
CA ARG A 351 -33.74 -19.65 -15.36
C ARG A 351 -32.89 -18.39 -15.44
N HIS A 352 -32.04 -18.16 -14.44
CA HIS A 352 -31.04 -17.09 -14.43
C HIS A 352 -29.69 -17.63 -14.85
N GLU A 353 -28.84 -16.76 -15.41
CA GLU A 353 -27.47 -17.11 -15.76
C GLU A 353 -26.61 -17.22 -14.50
N LEU A 354 -25.83 -18.29 -14.37
CA LEU A 354 -24.90 -18.50 -13.26
C LEU A 354 -23.95 -17.30 -13.08
N ALA A 355 -23.47 -16.70 -14.18
CA ALA A 355 -22.60 -15.52 -14.14
C ALA A 355 -23.27 -14.30 -13.48
N LEU A 356 -24.59 -14.13 -13.67
CA LEU A 356 -25.36 -13.05 -13.06
C LEU A 356 -25.60 -13.29 -11.56
N VAL A 357 -25.83 -14.55 -11.16
CA VAL A 357 -25.93 -14.94 -9.74
C VAL A 357 -24.58 -14.79 -9.04
N LEU A 358 -23.49 -15.28 -9.62
CA LEU A 358 -22.12 -15.09 -9.14
C LEU A 358 -21.75 -13.61 -8.97
N ARG A 359 -22.10 -12.76 -9.96
CA ARG A 359 -21.87 -11.32 -9.88
C ARG A 359 -22.66 -10.69 -8.72
N PHE A 360 -23.93 -11.06 -8.54
CA PHE A 360 -24.72 -10.60 -7.40
C PHE A 360 -24.10 -11.03 -6.07
N THR A 361 -23.77 -12.33 -5.92
CA THR A 361 -23.24 -12.90 -4.68
C THR A 361 -21.97 -12.18 -4.23
N ARG A 362 -21.02 -11.92 -5.16
CA ARG A 362 -19.78 -11.18 -4.87
C ARG A 362 -20.03 -9.73 -4.46
N ILE A 363 -20.91 -9.03 -5.17
CA ILE A 363 -21.27 -7.64 -4.81
C ILE A 363 -21.99 -7.60 -3.46
N TRP A 364 -22.91 -8.51 -3.21
CA TRP A 364 -23.66 -8.61 -1.95
C TRP A 364 -22.75 -8.92 -0.76
N ALA A 365 -21.76 -9.81 -0.93
CA ALA A 365 -20.76 -10.09 0.08
C ALA A 365 -19.90 -8.86 0.40
N ALA A 366 -19.41 -8.16 -0.63
CA ALA A 366 -18.59 -6.95 -0.50
C ALA A 366 -19.38 -5.70 -0.02
N THR A 367 -20.71 -5.71 -0.12
CA THR A 367 -21.57 -4.60 0.32
C THR A 367 -21.77 -4.64 1.84
N ASP A 368 -21.70 -3.48 2.50
CA ASP A 368 -21.96 -3.35 3.94
C ASP A 368 -23.38 -3.80 4.33
N TYR A 369 -23.55 -4.29 5.56
CA TYR A 369 -24.82 -4.85 6.03
C TYR A 369 -26.00 -3.86 6.01
N ILE A 370 -25.73 -2.55 6.09
CA ILE A 370 -26.74 -1.49 6.00
C ILE A 370 -27.25 -1.36 4.55
N ASP A 371 -26.34 -1.47 3.57
CA ASP A 371 -26.60 -1.19 2.16
C ASP A 371 -27.05 -2.41 1.35
N ARG A 372 -26.85 -3.64 1.85
CA ARG A 372 -27.37 -4.89 1.23
C ARG A 372 -28.87 -4.82 0.94
N GLY A 373 -29.65 -4.11 1.76
CA GLY A 373 -31.09 -3.90 1.55
C GLY A 373 -31.43 -2.95 0.39
N ILE A 374 -30.54 -2.02 0.05
CA ILE A 374 -30.65 -1.16 -1.14
C ILE A 374 -30.23 -1.96 -2.37
N LEU A 375 -29.08 -2.65 -2.31
CA LEU A 375 -28.57 -3.50 -3.38
C LEU A 375 -29.62 -4.52 -3.87
N VAL A 376 -30.30 -5.21 -2.95
CA VAL A 376 -31.38 -6.16 -3.27
C VAL A 376 -32.54 -5.50 -4.03
N ARG A 377 -32.93 -4.27 -3.65
CA ARG A 377 -33.99 -3.53 -4.32
C ARG A 377 -33.61 -3.19 -5.77
N GLU A 378 -32.40 -2.68 -5.96
CA GLU A 378 -31.91 -2.28 -7.29
C GLU A 378 -31.68 -3.47 -8.22
N TRP A 379 -31.19 -4.59 -7.67
CA TRP A 379 -31.05 -5.82 -8.43
C TRP A 379 -32.38 -6.51 -8.74
N ALA A 380 -33.41 -6.34 -7.92
CA ALA A 380 -34.78 -6.78 -8.21
C ALA A 380 -35.52 -5.86 -9.21
N ALA A 381 -35.26 -4.55 -9.17
CA ALA A 381 -35.77 -3.58 -10.15
C ALA A 381 -35.15 -3.77 -11.54
N GLY A 382 -33.94 -4.32 -11.61
CA GLY A 382 -33.23 -4.63 -12.85
C GLY A 382 -32.02 -3.74 -13.15
N ASN A 383 -31.68 -2.82 -12.25
CA ASN A 383 -30.63 -1.80 -12.45
C ASN A 383 -29.18 -2.36 -12.32
N ARG A 384 -29.02 -3.58 -11.77
CA ARG A 384 -27.77 -4.38 -11.72
C ARG A 384 -26.50 -3.62 -11.29
N ILE A 385 -26.65 -2.64 -10.40
CA ILE A 385 -25.57 -1.76 -9.90
C ILE A 385 -24.35 -2.54 -9.39
N SER A 386 -23.16 -1.96 -9.56
CA SER A 386 -21.88 -2.55 -9.11
C SER A 386 -21.55 -2.27 -7.64
N ASN A 387 -22.02 -1.15 -7.10
CA ASN A 387 -21.91 -0.77 -5.69
C ASN A 387 -23.06 0.21 -5.34
N VAL A 388 -23.49 0.23 -4.08
CA VAL A 388 -24.44 1.23 -3.57
C VAL A 388 -23.71 2.56 -3.37
N GLN A 389 -24.20 3.63 -4.02
CA GLN A 389 -23.62 4.97 -3.89
C GLN A 389 -24.21 5.69 -2.67
N ARG A 390 -23.33 6.19 -1.80
CA ARG A 390 -23.68 7.13 -0.73
C ARG A 390 -23.16 8.52 -1.06
N THR A 391 -23.85 9.52 -0.55
CA THR A 391 -23.42 10.92 -0.52
C THR A 391 -22.21 11.11 0.39
N ASP A 392 -21.55 12.25 0.29
CA ASP A 392 -20.47 12.63 1.21
C ASP A 392 -20.96 12.76 2.68
N SER A 393 -22.29 12.89 2.90
CA SER A 393 -22.94 12.86 4.22
C SER A 393 -23.27 11.45 4.72
N GLY A 394 -22.94 10.40 3.97
CA GLY A 394 -23.25 9.01 4.29
C GLY A 394 -24.73 8.62 4.12
N THR A 395 -25.55 9.49 3.53
CA THR A 395 -26.95 9.22 3.15
C THR A 395 -27.01 8.53 1.77
N ASN A 396 -28.16 7.96 1.40
CA ASN A 396 -28.32 7.33 0.08
C ASN A 396 -28.23 8.38 -1.04
N ALA A 397 -27.29 8.22 -1.97
CA ALA A 397 -27.23 9.05 -3.18
C ALA A 397 -28.29 8.64 -4.22
N ASP A 398 -28.87 7.45 -4.04
CA ASP A 398 -29.80 6.76 -4.95
C ASP A 398 -29.15 6.38 -6.30
N GLY A 399 -29.92 5.72 -7.16
CA GLY A 399 -29.51 5.20 -8.46
C GLY A 399 -30.60 4.38 -9.15
N GLY A 400 -31.80 4.27 -8.57
CA GLY A 400 -32.85 3.38 -9.09
C GLY A 400 -33.77 3.97 -10.16
N TYR A 401 -33.60 5.24 -10.51
CA TYR A 401 -34.45 5.97 -11.45
C TYR A 401 -33.80 6.09 -12.83
N VAL A 402 -34.57 5.81 -13.88
CA VAL A 402 -34.18 6.11 -15.27
C VAL A 402 -34.20 7.63 -15.44
N THR A 403 -33.01 8.24 -15.42
CA THR A 403 -32.86 9.66 -15.69
C THR A 403 -32.83 9.96 -17.19
N ASP A 404 -33.01 11.23 -17.54
CA ASP A 404 -32.94 11.78 -18.90
C ASP A 404 -31.66 11.41 -19.69
N ARG A 405 -30.58 10.99 -19.02
CA ARG A 405 -29.26 10.64 -19.57
C ARG A 405 -29.26 9.45 -20.54
N GLY A 406 -30.35 8.68 -20.62
CA GLY A 406 -30.57 7.62 -21.61
C GLY A 406 -30.34 6.19 -21.12
N GLU A 407 -30.81 5.23 -21.90
CA GLU A 407 -30.76 3.80 -21.56
C GLU A 407 -29.31 3.29 -21.47
N GLY A 408 -28.93 2.76 -20.30
CA GLY A 408 -27.57 2.30 -20.00
C GLY A 408 -26.58 3.37 -19.49
N ALA A 409 -27.00 4.64 -19.36
CA ALA A 409 -26.13 5.70 -18.85
C ALA A 409 -25.98 5.63 -17.30
N HIS A 410 -24.85 5.10 -16.83
CA HIS A 410 -24.58 4.92 -15.40
C HIS A 410 -24.13 6.23 -14.71
N HIS A 411 -25.02 6.87 -13.96
CA HIS A 411 -24.72 8.11 -13.21
C HIS A 411 -24.01 7.82 -11.87
N THR A 412 -22.98 8.61 -11.57
CA THR A 412 -22.16 8.58 -10.34
C THR A 412 -21.85 9.99 -9.86
N LEU A 413 -21.38 10.15 -8.62
CA LEU A 413 -20.95 11.45 -8.08
C LEU A 413 -19.86 12.14 -8.94
N ASP A 414 -19.00 11.37 -9.61
CA ASP A 414 -17.95 11.93 -10.48
C ASP A 414 -18.52 12.42 -11.82
N THR A 415 -19.59 11.77 -12.32
CA THR A 415 -20.33 12.30 -13.48
C THR A 415 -21.22 13.49 -13.10
N LEU A 416 -21.74 13.54 -11.88
CA LEU A 416 -22.45 14.70 -11.31
C LEU A 416 -21.49 15.91 -11.24
N ASP A 417 -20.27 15.73 -10.73
CA ASP A 417 -19.25 16.79 -10.70
C ASP A 417 -18.92 17.35 -12.09
N LEU A 418 -18.82 16.48 -13.10
CA LEU A 418 -18.63 16.89 -14.49
C LEU A 418 -19.85 17.64 -15.05
N GLU A 419 -21.07 17.23 -14.68
CA GLU A 419 -22.30 17.91 -15.09
C GLU A 419 -22.46 19.28 -14.42
N ILE A 420 -22.11 19.41 -13.13
CA ILE A 420 -22.01 20.69 -12.41
C ILE A 420 -20.99 21.61 -13.10
N ALA A 421 -19.80 21.09 -13.39
CA ALA A 421 -18.75 21.86 -14.07
C ALA A 421 -19.11 22.25 -15.52
N CYS A 422 -19.92 21.45 -16.22
CA CYS A 422 -20.47 21.82 -17.53
C CYS A 422 -21.56 22.89 -17.39
N ALA A 423 -22.48 22.75 -16.43
CA ALA A 423 -23.60 23.68 -16.24
C ALA A 423 -23.15 25.10 -15.83
N LEU A 424 -22.02 25.20 -15.13
CA LEU A 424 -21.38 26.46 -14.71
C LEU A 424 -20.67 27.23 -15.82
N LEU A 425 -20.48 26.64 -17.02
CA LEU A 425 -19.84 27.33 -18.12
C LEU A 425 -20.85 28.24 -18.85
N PRO A 426 -20.50 29.52 -19.13
CA PRO A 426 -21.41 30.52 -19.72
C PRO A 426 -21.63 30.33 -21.23
N MET A 427 -21.41 29.12 -21.74
CA MET A 427 -21.59 28.74 -23.13
C MET A 427 -22.97 28.09 -23.30
N ASP A 428 -23.71 28.45 -24.35
CA ASP A 428 -24.93 27.73 -24.68
C ASP A 428 -24.60 26.48 -25.52
N PHE A 429 -25.11 25.33 -25.09
CA PHE A 429 -24.93 24.03 -25.71
C PHE A 429 -25.99 23.06 -25.20
N HIS A 430 -26.30 22.04 -26.01
CA HIS A 430 -27.29 21.04 -25.69
C HIS A 430 -26.77 20.06 -24.62
N HIS A 431 -27.51 19.85 -23.54
CA HIS A 431 -27.04 19.11 -22.36
C HIS A 431 -26.80 17.61 -22.61
N PHE A 432 -27.39 17.02 -23.66
CA PHE A 432 -27.05 15.66 -24.10
C PHE A 432 -25.81 15.61 -25.01
N GLU A 433 -25.49 16.71 -25.72
CA GLU A 433 -24.40 16.79 -26.70
C GLU A 433 -23.31 17.76 -26.24
N ILE A 434 -22.67 17.44 -25.10
CA ILE A 434 -21.65 18.29 -24.47
C ILE A 434 -20.41 18.37 -25.40
N PRO A 435 -20.04 19.55 -25.93
CA PRO A 435 -18.90 19.67 -26.84
C PRO A 435 -17.58 19.28 -26.16
N SER A 436 -16.65 18.67 -26.90
CA SER A 436 -15.38 18.19 -26.34
C SER A 436 -14.52 19.30 -25.71
N SER A 437 -14.66 20.54 -26.17
CA SER A 437 -14.06 21.74 -25.55
C SER A 437 -14.64 22.05 -24.17
N VAL A 438 -15.97 22.00 -24.05
CA VAL A 438 -16.72 22.20 -22.79
C VAL A 438 -16.39 21.09 -21.81
N LEU A 439 -16.46 19.82 -22.22
CA LEU A 439 -16.13 18.68 -21.37
C LEU A 439 -14.67 18.71 -20.89
N ARG A 440 -13.72 19.18 -21.72
CA ARG A 440 -12.33 19.36 -21.30
C ARG A 440 -12.19 20.45 -20.24
N ARG A 441 -12.82 21.61 -20.44
CA ARG A 441 -12.81 22.69 -19.44
C ARG A 441 -13.53 22.29 -18.14
N ALA A 442 -14.60 21.51 -18.22
CA ALA A 442 -15.26 20.95 -17.06
C ALA A 442 -14.34 20.00 -16.27
N LYS A 443 -13.56 19.13 -16.94
CA LYS A 443 -12.52 18.31 -16.29
C LYS A 443 -11.42 19.14 -15.63
N GLU A 444 -11.00 20.24 -16.27
CA GLU A 444 -10.03 21.18 -15.67
C GLU A 444 -10.57 21.82 -14.38
N ILE A 445 -11.84 22.26 -14.38
CA ILE A 445 -12.54 22.86 -13.23
C ILE A 445 -12.64 21.86 -12.06
N VAL A 446 -13.04 20.62 -12.32
CA VAL A 446 -13.11 19.54 -11.31
C VAL A 446 -11.72 19.25 -10.73
N ALA A 447 -10.70 19.08 -11.58
CA ALA A 447 -9.35 18.72 -11.15
C ALA A 447 -8.70 19.82 -10.29
N LYS A 448 -8.86 21.10 -10.68
CA LYS A 448 -8.36 22.26 -9.94
C LYS A 448 -9.24 22.69 -8.76
N LYS A 449 -10.41 22.08 -8.60
CA LYS A 449 -11.43 22.41 -7.58
C LYS A 449 -11.79 23.91 -7.55
N GLU A 450 -11.99 24.48 -8.73
CA GLU A 450 -12.25 25.92 -8.91
C GLU A 450 -13.58 26.34 -8.26
N GLU A 451 -13.69 27.58 -7.79
CA GLU A 451 -14.98 28.17 -7.43
C GLU A 451 -15.64 28.76 -8.69
N PRO A 452 -16.98 28.73 -8.82
CA PRO A 452 -17.97 28.31 -7.82
C PRO A 452 -18.24 26.79 -7.77
N TRP A 453 -17.58 25.99 -8.62
CA TRP A 453 -17.84 24.54 -8.72
C TRP A 453 -17.64 23.82 -7.39
N LYS A 454 -16.61 24.17 -6.62
CA LYS A 454 -16.31 23.54 -5.34
C LYS A 454 -17.43 23.74 -4.32
N SER A 455 -18.00 24.94 -4.21
CA SER A 455 -19.20 25.20 -3.39
C SER A 455 -20.43 24.41 -3.86
N TRP A 456 -20.65 24.31 -5.17
CA TRP A 456 -21.77 23.54 -5.75
C TRP A 456 -21.64 22.03 -5.55
N SER A 457 -20.47 21.47 -5.84
CA SER A 457 -20.14 20.05 -5.65
C SER A 457 -20.31 19.67 -4.17
N ALA A 458 -19.76 20.47 -3.24
CA ALA A 458 -19.89 20.23 -1.81
C ALA A 458 -21.35 20.22 -1.30
N ILE A 459 -22.27 20.98 -1.92
CA ILE A 459 -23.69 20.95 -1.55
C ILE A 459 -24.41 19.77 -2.23
N LEU A 460 -24.22 19.59 -3.54
CA LEU A 460 -24.94 18.58 -4.32
C LEU A 460 -24.49 17.14 -3.99
N ARG A 461 -23.18 16.88 -3.80
CA ARG A 461 -22.67 15.58 -3.33
C ARG A 461 -23.18 15.18 -1.95
N ASN A 462 -23.65 16.14 -1.14
CA ASN A 462 -24.24 15.90 0.18
C ASN A 462 -25.76 15.68 0.14
N GLN A 463 -26.44 15.96 -0.98
CA GLN A 463 -27.90 15.97 -1.06
C GLN A 463 -28.48 14.54 -1.24
N PRO A 464 -29.42 14.10 -0.40
CA PRO A 464 -30.04 12.78 -0.53
C PRO A 464 -30.73 12.60 -1.89
N GLY A 465 -30.49 11.46 -2.55
CA GLY A 465 -31.09 11.14 -3.84
C GLY A 465 -30.59 11.96 -5.04
N VAL A 466 -29.45 12.66 -4.93
CA VAL A 466 -28.93 13.51 -6.02
C VAL A 466 -28.71 12.77 -7.34
N LEU A 467 -28.40 11.47 -7.32
CA LEU A 467 -28.19 10.68 -8.55
C LEU A 467 -29.50 10.21 -9.21
N ALA A 468 -30.66 10.46 -8.58
CA ALA A 468 -31.98 10.31 -9.21
C ALA A 468 -32.42 11.57 -9.99
N VAL A 469 -31.63 12.65 -9.96
CA VAL A 469 -31.97 13.95 -10.56
C VAL A 469 -31.55 14.00 -12.03
N ASN A 470 -32.44 14.45 -12.91
CA ASN A 470 -32.17 14.61 -14.34
C ASN A 470 -31.05 15.64 -14.62
N ARG A 471 -30.26 15.41 -15.68
CA ARG A 471 -29.22 16.35 -16.13
C ARG A 471 -29.80 17.72 -16.47
N ALA A 472 -30.95 17.78 -17.14
CA ALA A 472 -31.64 19.03 -17.42
C ALA A 472 -31.96 19.81 -16.13
N ALA A 473 -32.41 19.11 -15.07
CA ALA A 473 -32.68 19.70 -13.77
C ALA A 473 -31.40 20.23 -13.08
N ILE A 474 -30.29 19.48 -13.09
CA ILE A 474 -28.99 19.95 -12.57
C ILE A 474 -28.52 21.20 -13.33
N PHE A 475 -28.62 21.20 -14.66
CA PHE A 475 -28.25 22.35 -15.49
C PHE A 475 -29.14 23.57 -15.19
N ASN A 476 -30.45 23.37 -15.05
CA ASN A 476 -31.39 24.43 -14.70
C ASN A 476 -31.10 25.02 -13.31
N LEU A 477 -30.85 24.17 -12.30
CA LEU A 477 -30.61 24.59 -10.92
C LEU A 477 -29.45 25.58 -10.82
N ILE A 478 -28.39 25.30 -11.56
CA ILE A 478 -27.16 26.10 -11.61
C ILE A 478 -27.37 27.37 -12.44
N ARG A 479 -28.06 27.28 -13.59
CA ARG A 479 -28.29 28.42 -14.50
C ARG A 479 -29.31 29.45 -13.99
N ILE A 480 -30.21 29.09 -13.08
CA ILE A 480 -31.17 30.02 -12.45
C ILE A 480 -30.71 30.54 -11.08
N ALA A 481 -29.51 30.16 -10.63
CA ALA A 481 -29.00 30.59 -9.34
C ALA A 481 -28.53 32.07 -9.36
N PRO A 482 -28.71 32.82 -8.26
CA PRO A 482 -28.17 34.17 -8.12
C PRO A 482 -26.65 34.23 -8.34
N GLU A 483 -26.18 35.28 -9.00
CA GLU A 483 -24.75 35.55 -9.15
C GLU A 483 -24.05 35.56 -7.78
N ASN A 484 -22.86 34.95 -7.73
CA ASN A 484 -22.01 34.88 -6.54
C ASN A 484 -22.62 34.20 -5.28
N ILE A 485 -23.73 33.45 -5.42
CA ILE A 485 -24.36 32.72 -4.30
C ILE A 485 -23.39 31.81 -3.53
N HIS A 486 -22.39 31.25 -4.21
CA HIS A 486 -21.34 30.40 -3.64
C HIS A 486 -20.53 31.06 -2.50
N HIS A 487 -20.47 32.40 -2.43
CA HIS A 487 -19.84 33.13 -1.33
C HIS A 487 -20.63 33.08 -0.01
N THR A 488 -21.90 32.64 -0.03
CA THR A 488 -22.76 32.57 1.17
C THR A 488 -23.33 31.15 1.37
N PRO A 489 -22.55 30.20 1.91
CA PRO A 489 -22.92 28.77 1.96
C PRO A 489 -24.30 28.47 2.56
N ALA A 490 -24.74 29.22 3.58
CA ALA A 490 -26.07 29.06 4.16
C ALA A 490 -27.21 29.42 3.18
N ALA A 491 -27.08 30.52 2.44
CA ALA A 491 -28.06 30.93 1.44
C ALA A 491 -27.97 30.04 0.18
N HIS A 492 -26.78 29.54 -0.16
CA HIS A 492 -26.57 28.55 -1.22
C HIS A 492 -27.31 27.25 -0.90
N LEU A 493 -27.17 26.74 0.33
CA LEU A 493 -27.87 25.54 0.81
C LEU A 493 -29.38 25.75 0.92
N GLU A 494 -29.85 26.93 1.36
CA GLU A 494 -31.28 27.27 1.36
C GLU A 494 -31.85 27.29 -0.06
N PHE A 495 -31.16 27.93 -1.01
CA PHE A 495 -31.57 27.98 -2.42
C PHE A 495 -31.69 26.58 -3.03
N VAL A 496 -30.69 25.72 -2.84
CA VAL A 496 -30.70 24.35 -3.38
C VAL A 496 -31.87 23.55 -2.79
N ASN A 497 -32.05 23.56 -1.46
CA ASN A 497 -33.15 22.83 -0.82
C ASN A 497 -34.54 23.36 -1.16
N LYS A 498 -34.67 24.66 -1.43
CA LYS A 498 -35.92 25.30 -1.85
C LYS A 498 -36.28 25.02 -3.30
N THR A 499 -35.28 24.75 -4.15
CA THR A 499 -35.45 24.60 -5.60
C THR A 499 -35.55 23.13 -6.03
N MET A 500 -34.83 22.21 -5.38
CA MET A 500 -34.83 20.78 -5.69
C MET A 500 -36.11 20.05 -5.22
N THR A 501 -37.26 20.42 -5.76
CA THR A 501 -38.54 19.73 -5.56
C THR A 501 -38.67 18.52 -6.50
N ALA A 502 -39.60 17.60 -6.23
CA ALA A 502 -39.81 16.42 -7.09
C ALA A 502 -40.20 16.79 -8.55
N GLU A 503 -40.99 17.86 -8.73
CA GLU A 503 -41.35 18.41 -10.04
C GLU A 503 -40.14 19.02 -10.76
N PHE A 504 -39.26 19.71 -10.01
CA PHE A 504 -38.05 20.31 -10.58
C PHE A 504 -37.01 19.24 -10.96
N ASN A 505 -36.75 18.27 -10.07
CA ASN A 505 -35.74 17.23 -10.24
C ASN A 505 -36.03 16.28 -11.42
N SER A 506 -37.28 16.24 -11.89
CA SER A 506 -37.75 15.44 -13.03
C SER A 506 -37.90 16.23 -14.34
N ALA A 507 -37.47 17.51 -14.38
CA ALA A 507 -37.41 18.29 -15.62
C ALA A 507 -36.50 17.63 -16.68
N VAL A 508 -36.86 17.78 -17.96
CA VAL A 508 -36.12 17.21 -19.12
C VAL A 508 -35.75 18.30 -20.15
N GLU A 509 -36.27 19.53 -19.99
CA GLU A 509 -36.00 20.66 -20.88
C GLU A 509 -35.17 21.74 -20.14
N LEU A 510 -34.34 22.46 -20.89
CA LEU A 510 -33.54 23.58 -20.37
C LEU A 510 -34.38 24.86 -20.32
N LEU A 511 -34.25 25.60 -19.22
CA LEU A 511 -34.83 26.94 -19.10
C LEU A 511 -34.03 27.96 -19.94
N PRO A 512 -34.70 28.95 -20.57
CA PRO A 512 -34.05 29.97 -21.37
C PRO A 512 -33.17 30.90 -20.51
N LEU A 513 -32.00 31.27 -21.04
CA LEU A 513 -31.05 32.17 -20.38
C LEU A 513 -31.61 33.60 -20.29
N SER A 514 -31.50 34.21 -19.11
CA SER A 514 -31.91 35.61 -18.89
C SER A 514 -30.90 36.58 -19.52
N THR A 515 -31.37 37.47 -20.39
CA THR A 515 -30.52 38.52 -20.98
C THR A 515 -30.41 39.74 -20.06
N PRO A 516 -29.20 40.30 -19.85
CA PRO A 516 -29.01 41.49 -19.04
C PRO A 516 -29.58 42.73 -19.75
N SER A 517 -30.44 43.47 -19.06
CA SER A 517 -31.05 44.70 -19.56
C SER A 517 -30.11 45.90 -19.43
N VAL A 518 -29.72 46.50 -20.56
CA VAL A 518 -28.88 47.70 -20.59
C VAL A 518 -29.74 48.96 -20.43
N GLU A 519 -29.67 49.60 -19.26
CA GLU A 519 -30.12 50.99 -19.12
C GLU A 519 -29.10 51.94 -19.74
N THR A 520 -29.57 53.05 -20.32
CA THR A 520 -28.75 53.95 -21.16
C THR A 520 -28.77 55.38 -20.61
N GLU A 521 -27.64 55.85 -20.08
CA GLU A 521 -27.36 57.29 -19.93
C GLU A 521 -26.55 57.81 -21.13
N ALA A 522 -26.74 59.08 -21.49
CA ALA A 522 -26.16 59.69 -22.70
C ALA A 522 -25.31 60.94 -22.37
N PRO A 523 -24.14 61.12 -23.01
CA PRO A 523 -23.29 62.30 -22.85
C PRO A 523 -23.74 63.50 -23.72
N ALA A 524 -23.26 64.70 -23.39
CA ALA A 524 -23.64 65.98 -24.01
C ALA A 524 -22.72 66.45 -25.17
N GLU A 525 -23.12 67.52 -25.87
CA GLU A 525 -22.54 67.98 -27.15
C GLU A 525 -21.37 69.01 -27.05
N GLN A 526 -20.88 69.43 -28.24
CA GLN A 526 -19.61 70.11 -28.55
C GLN A 526 -19.53 71.62 -28.21
N PRO A 527 -18.33 72.23 -28.38
CA PRO A 527 -18.23 73.34 -29.34
C PRO A 527 -17.00 73.31 -30.30
N GLN A 528 -17.02 74.19 -31.31
CA GLN A 528 -15.99 74.46 -32.34
C GLN A 528 -15.15 75.73 -31.95
N VAL A 529 -14.12 76.27 -32.65
CA VAL A 529 -13.86 76.53 -34.10
C VAL A 529 -12.34 76.74 -34.36
N GLU A 530 -11.94 76.46 -35.61
CA GLU A 530 -10.83 76.95 -36.48
C GLU A 530 -10.05 78.27 -36.08
N ASN A 531 -8.90 78.67 -36.66
CA ASN A 531 -8.66 78.83 -38.11
C ASN A 531 -7.24 79.23 -38.60
N PHE A 532 -7.10 79.18 -39.94
CA PHE A 532 -6.16 79.83 -40.87
C PHE A 532 -4.64 79.57 -40.74
N GLY A 533 -4.07 78.99 -41.81
CA GLY A 533 -2.64 78.85 -42.01
C GLY A 533 -1.93 80.19 -42.29
N GLY A 534 -0.67 80.26 -41.88
CA GLY A 534 0.17 81.48 -41.88
C GLY A 534 1.29 81.42 -40.84
N GLY A 535 1.12 80.56 -39.84
CA GLY A 535 2.07 80.34 -38.75
C GLY A 535 1.48 80.83 -37.42
N VAL A 536 0.95 79.89 -36.63
CA VAL A 536 0.36 80.07 -35.30
C VAL A 536 -0.99 80.81 -35.26
N PHE A 537 -2.01 80.17 -34.68
CA PHE A 537 -2.69 80.69 -33.48
C PHE A 537 -3.12 79.55 -32.55
N SER A 538 -3.17 79.86 -31.25
CA SER A 538 -3.31 78.94 -30.11
C SER A 538 -4.72 78.35 -29.98
N ILE A 539 -4.95 77.11 -29.52
CA ILE A 539 -4.57 76.42 -28.26
C ILE A 539 -5.09 77.06 -26.98
N ASP A 540 -6.12 76.44 -26.40
CA ASP A 540 -6.31 76.29 -24.96
C ASP A 540 -7.05 74.95 -24.72
N GLY A 541 -6.90 74.33 -23.54
CA GLY A 541 -7.55 73.05 -23.20
C GLY A 541 -6.83 71.75 -23.63
N LEU A 542 -5.49 71.78 -23.80
CA LEU A 542 -4.67 70.59 -24.06
C LEU A 542 -4.08 70.02 -22.75
N MET A 543 -4.35 68.73 -22.47
CA MET A 543 -3.58 67.71 -21.69
C MET A 543 -4.60 66.64 -21.26
N ASP A 544 -4.40 65.33 -21.39
CA ASP A 544 -3.44 64.54 -22.16
C ASP A 544 -4.19 63.29 -22.67
N GLY A 545 -3.65 62.58 -23.66
CA GLY A 545 -4.26 61.33 -24.13
C GLY A 545 -3.38 60.57 -25.10
N ASN A 546 -4.00 59.61 -25.81
CA ASN A 546 -3.44 58.89 -26.95
C ASN A 546 -2.28 57.90 -26.64
N THR A 547 -2.11 56.78 -27.35
CA THR A 547 -2.98 56.14 -28.38
C THR A 547 -2.76 54.63 -28.43
N ALA A 548 -3.75 53.89 -28.93
CA ALA A 548 -3.56 52.59 -29.59
C ALA A 548 -3.48 52.83 -31.13
N PRO A 549 -3.97 51.95 -32.03
CA PRO A 549 -3.79 50.50 -32.19
C PRO A 549 -3.15 50.17 -33.59
N VAL A 550 -3.68 49.14 -34.29
CA VAL A 550 -3.61 48.76 -35.74
C VAL A 550 -2.28 48.23 -36.34
N ILE A 551 -2.25 47.30 -37.34
CA ILE A 551 -3.30 46.74 -38.24
C ILE A 551 -3.12 45.21 -38.56
N ASP A 552 -4.25 44.53 -38.89
CA ASP A 552 -4.51 43.34 -39.80
C ASP A 552 -3.75 41.98 -39.67
N ILE A 553 -4.41 40.80 -39.49
CA ILE A 553 -5.27 39.98 -40.41
C ILE A 553 -4.46 39.37 -41.60
N PRO A 554 -4.55 38.06 -41.98
CA PRO A 554 -5.63 37.05 -41.76
C PRO A 554 -5.26 35.58 -41.36
N SER A 555 -6.27 34.87 -40.81
CA SER A 555 -6.71 33.46 -41.00
C SER A 555 -5.81 32.21 -40.80
N ASN A 556 -6.52 31.15 -40.36
CA ASN A 556 -6.27 29.69 -40.41
C ASN A 556 -5.40 28.97 -39.35
N GLU A 557 -6.11 28.08 -38.62
CA GLU A 557 -5.79 26.68 -38.32
C GLU A 557 -4.93 26.24 -37.10
N VAL A 558 -5.57 25.34 -36.33
CA VAL A 558 -5.02 24.23 -35.51
C VAL A 558 -4.23 24.58 -34.22
N GLU A 559 -5.01 24.74 -33.15
CA GLU A 559 -4.92 24.02 -31.86
C GLU A 559 -3.60 23.91 -31.04
N LYS A 560 -3.67 24.48 -29.81
CA LYS A 560 -3.46 23.78 -28.49
C LYS A 560 -2.11 23.10 -28.17
N THR A 561 -1.87 22.52 -26.98
CA THR A 561 -2.38 22.91 -25.62
C THR A 561 -1.18 23.24 -24.74
N GLU A 562 -1.36 24.12 -23.76
CA GLU A 562 -0.45 24.57 -22.68
C GLU A 562 0.17 23.47 -21.80
N ASN A 563 1.26 23.83 -21.13
CA ASN A 563 1.59 23.42 -19.76
C ASN A 563 2.54 24.47 -19.16
N THR A 564 2.06 25.24 -18.18
CA THR A 564 2.77 26.13 -17.22
C THR A 564 1.70 26.63 -16.26
N ALA A 565 1.85 26.63 -14.93
CA ALA A 565 2.79 25.96 -14.03
C ALA A 565 2.13 25.94 -12.62
N GLU A 566 2.90 25.69 -11.55
CA GLU A 566 2.69 26.25 -10.19
C GLU A 566 1.47 25.77 -9.35
N THR A 567 1.56 25.57 -8.01
CA THR A 567 2.61 25.11 -7.05
C THR A 567 1.94 25.01 -5.64
N THR A 568 2.69 24.57 -4.61
CA THR A 568 2.47 24.78 -3.14
C THR A 568 1.36 23.97 -2.44
N SER A 569 1.51 23.52 -1.16
CA SER A 569 2.71 23.36 -0.29
C SER A 569 2.35 22.67 1.05
N ASP A 570 3.19 21.72 1.49
CA ASP A 570 3.81 21.56 2.86
C ASP A 570 2.92 21.52 4.14
N VAL A 571 3.38 21.19 5.37
CA VAL A 571 4.62 21.41 6.16
C VAL A 571 4.81 20.19 7.10
N GLN A 572 5.97 19.50 7.20
CA GLN A 572 7.25 19.80 7.92
C GLN A 572 7.07 19.94 9.47
N MET A 573 8.05 19.75 10.37
CA MET A 573 9.53 19.96 10.42
C MET A 573 10.23 18.81 11.18
N GLU A 574 11.54 18.51 11.18
CA GLU A 574 12.83 19.23 10.98
C GLU A 574 13.44 19.93 12.23
N THR A 575 14.66 19.52 12.65
CA THR A 575 15.81 20.36 13.09
C THR A 575 17.01 19.48 13.54
N ALA A 576 18.29 19.90 13.58
CA ALA A 576 19.16 20.53 12.54
C ALA A 576 20.64 20.64 13.03
N LYS A 577 21.59 20.74 12.08
CA LYS A 577 23.02 21.21 12.19
C LYS A 577 24.10 20.25 12.76
N PRO A 578 25.40 20.47 12.42
CA PRO A 578 25.93 21.04 11.16
C PRO A 578 27.17 20.30 10.59
N GLU A 579 27.42 20.48 9.29
CA GLU A 579 28.67 20.10 8.63
C GLU A 579 29.87 20.98 9.02
N LYS A 580 31.07 20.51 8.67
CA LYS A 580 32.21 21.38 8.34
C LYS A 580 33.18 20.69 7.38
N ASP A 581 33.55 21.38 6.31
CA ASP A 581 34.46 20.88 5.27
C ASP A 581 35.91 20.71 5.77
N GLU A 582 36.64 19.75 5.20
CA GLU A 582 38.10 19.76 5.11
C GLU A 582 38.57 19.73 3.65
N ASP A 583 39.59 20.52 3.32
CA ASP A 583 40.40 20.38 2.11
C ASP A 583 41.84 20.90 2.35
N VAL A 584 42.78 20.44 1.51
CA VAL A 584 44.18 20.85 1.35
C VAL A 584 45.11 20.61 2.56
N GLY A 585 45.53 19.35 2.72
CA GLY A 585 46.60 18.96 3.66
C GLY A 585 48.04 19.25 3.18
N SER A 586 49.04 18.75 3.92
CA SER A 586 50.45 18.63 3.50
C SER A 586 51.24 17.66 4.42
N VAL A 587 52.39 17.19 3.94
CA VAL A 587 53.18 16.03 4.43
C VAL A 587 54.64 16.49 4.70
N PRO A 588 55.57 15.70 5.30
CA PRO A 588 55.68 15.03 6.63
C PRO A 588 56.70 15.84 7.50
N PRO A 589 57.71 15.30 8.25
CA PRO A 589 57.93 14.02 8.97
C PRO A 589 58.39 14.20 10.46
N GLY A 590 58.63 13.10 11.19
CA GLY A 590 59.44 13.13 12.42
C GLY A 590 59.55 11.80 13.19
N GLU A 591 60.76 11.26 13.36
CA GLU A 591 61.09 10.14 14.26
C GLU A 591 61.47 10.65 15.67
N GLY A 592 61.32 9.83 16.73
CA GLY A 592 62.28 9.87 17.86
C GLY A 592 61.78 9.74 19.32
N THR A 593 62.03 8.56 19.89
CA THR A 593 62.60 8.30 21.26
C THR A 593 61.90 8.69 22.58
N ASP A 594 61.76 7.65 23.43
CA ASP A 594 62.10 7.58 24.87
C ASP A 594 61.39 8.43 25.95
N ALA A 595 60.35 7.82 26.53
CA ALA A 595 60.26 7.39 27.94
C ALA A 595 60.74 8.31 29.11
N ALA A 596 59.79 8.71 29.96
CA ALA A 596 59.99 8.98 31.39
C ALA A 596 58.72 8.64 32.22
N ASN A 597 58.86 8.36 33.53
CA ASN A 597 57.81 7.82 34.41
C ASN A 597 57.50 8.75 35.60
N SER A 598 56.21 8.96 35.90
CA SER A 598 55.73 9.33 37.26
C SER A 598 54.24 9.00 37.46
N GLN A 599 53.92 8.23 38.50
CA GLN A 599 52.56 7.93 38.94
C GLN A 599 51.93 9.08 39.76
N THR A 600 50.62 9.28 39.63
CA THR A 600 49.71 9.66 40.74
C THR A 600 48.28 9.20 40.39
N ASP A 601 47.60 8.54 41.32
CA ASP A 601 46.23 8.03 41.11
C ASP A 601 45.18 9.15 41.05
N SER A 602 44.19 8.99 40.17
CA SER A 602 42.87 9.66 40.24
C SER A 602 41.85 8.86 39.44
N ILE A 603 40.71 8.54 40.06
CA ILE A 603 39.70 7.64 39.48
C ILE A 603 38.80 8.42 38.52
N ALA A 604 38.75 7.96 37.27
CA ALA A 604 37.90 8.42 36.17
C ALA A 604 37.38 7.17 35.42
N PRO A 605 36.35 7.27 34.54
CA PRO A 605 35.60 6.09 34.11
C PRO A 605 36.41 5.12 33.26
N GLU A 606 35.96 3.85 33.24
CA GLU A 606 36.55 2.79 32.44
C GLU A 606 36.41 3.11 30.94
N GLU A 607 37.53 3.49 30.32
CA GLU A 607 37.66 3.49 28.87
C GLU A 607 37.43 2.05 28.39
N GLN A 608 36.42 1.83 27.55
CA GLN A 608 36.28 0.57 26.84
C GLN A 608 37.54 0.36 26.01
N GLN A 609 38.37 -0.61 26.42
CA GLN A 609 39.48 -1.06 25.59
C GLN A 609 38.87 -1.60 24.31
N SER A 610 39.08 -0.89 23.20
CA SER A 610 38.74 -1.39 21.87
C SER A 610 39.42 -2.74 21.71
N GLU A 611 38.62 -3.81 21.59
CA GLU A 611 39.16 -5.15 21.43
C GLU A 611 40.14 -5.18 20.25
N PRO A 612 41.25 -5.94 20.34
CA PRO A 612 42.22 -6.01 19.26
C PRO A 612 41.50 -6.52 18.01
N VAL A 613 41.41 -5.68 16.97
CA VAL A 613 40.70 -6.01 15.72
C VAL A 613 41.30 -7.30 15.16
N ILE A 614 40.52 -8.38 15.24
CA ILE A 614 40.94 -9.70 14.76
C ILE A 614 40.83 -9.66 13.23
N GLU A 615 41.96 -9.47 12.56
CA GLU A 615 42.04 -9.62 11.10
C GLU A 615 41.82 -11.09 10.73
N TYR A 616 40.62 -11.40 10.26
CA TYR A 616 40.29 -12.72 9.73
C TYR A 616 40.93 -12.93 8.34
N PRO A 617 41.41 -14.15 8.03
CA PRO A 617 42.03 -14.41 6.74
C PRO A 617 40.98 -14.37 5.61
N ALA A 618 41.39 -13.91 4.43
CA ALA A 618 40.54 -13.93 3.22
C ALA A 618 40.26 -15.35 2.67
N TYR A 619 40.83 -16.38 3.30
CA TYR A 619 40.69 -17.79 2.96
C TYR A 619 40.83 -18.65 4.21
N PHE A 620 39.90 -19.58 4.42
CA PHE A 620 39.91 -20.56 5.49
C PHE A 620 40.29 -21.94 4.92
N GLU A 621 41.28 -22.58 5.54
CA GLU A 621 41.65 -23.96 5.24
C GLU A 621 40.56 -24.93 5.74
N PRO A 622 40.46 -26.16 5.19
CA PRO A 622 39.56 -27.18 5.70
C PRO A 622 39.77 -27.47 7.20
N GLY A 623 38.70 -27.37 7.99
CA GLY A 623 38.77 -27.48 9.45
C GLY A 623 37.53 -27.00 10.18
N ARG A 624 37.58 -27.11 11.51
CA ARG A 624 36.54 -26.72 12.47
C ARG A 624 36.96 -25.44 13.21
N TYR A 625 36.14 -24.40 13.14
CA TYR A 625 36.40 -23.07 13.67
C TYR A 625 35.27 -22.61 14.59
N GLU A 626 35.62 -22.25 15.83
CA GLU A 626 34.68 -21.71 16.83
C GLU A 626 34.78 -20.17 16.89
N GLY A 627 33.69 -19.50 17.28
CA GLY A 627 33.68 -18.05 17.53
C GLY A 627 33.84 -17.17 16.29
N LEU A 628 33.67 -17.70 15.07
CA LEU A 628 33.77 -16.94 13.83
C LEU A 628 32.55 -16.01 13.66
N PRO A 629 32.71 -14.69 13.48
CA PRO A 629 31.58 -13.77 13.27
C PRO A 629 30.72 -14.14 12.04
N ASN A 630 29.43 -13.80 12.08
CA ASN A 630 28.46 -14.24 11.08
C ASN A 630 28.64 -13.56 9.71
N ASP A 631 29.01 -12.28 9.71
CA ASP A 631 29.41 -11.52 8.53
C ASP A 631 30.66 -12.15 7.88
N VAL A 632 31.68 -12.45 8.67
CA VAL A 632 32.93 -13.10 8.22
C VAL A 632 32.64 -14.49 7.65
N TYR A 633 31.85 -15.32 8.33
CA TYR A 633 31.45 -16.63 7.83
C TYR A 633 30.67 -16.55 6.51
N HIS A 634 29.79 -15.56 6.34
CA HIS A 634 29.09 -15.32 5.09
C HIS A 634 29.97 -14.72 3.97
N ALA A 635 31.06 -14.03 4.33
CA ALA A 635 32.03 -13.48 3.38
C ALA A 635 33.14 -14.47 2.97
N ALA A 636 33.38 -15.52 3.77
CA ALA A 636 34.42 -16.52 3.57
C ALA A 636 34.25 -17.34 2.26
N ASN A 637 35.26 -18.18 1.98
CA ASN A 637 35.28 -19.13 0.88
C ASN A 637 34.34 -20.33 1.11
N GLY A 638 34.17 -21.15 0.06
CA GLY A 638 33.30 -22.32 0.07
C GLY A 638 31.81 -22.06 -0.18
N ILE A 639 31.14 -23.03 -0.77
CA ILE A 639 29.70 -23.03 -1.04
C ILE A 639 28.97 -23.42 0.24
N SER A 640 28.07 -22.56 0.72
CA SER A 640 27.28 -22.80 1.93
C SER A 640 26.02 -23.64 1.66
N SER A 641 25.45 -24.26 2.69
CA SER A 641 24.16 -24.95 2.57
C SER A 641 23.05 -24.06 2.02
N THR A 642 23.04 -22.76 2.37
CA THR A 642 22.17 -21.76 1.72
C THR A 642 22.39 -21.80 0.21
N GLN A 643 23.63 -21.64 -0.26
CA GLN A 643 24.00 -21.66 -1.68
C GLN A 643 23.67 -22.98 -2.40
N VAL A 644 23.62 -24.14 -1.73
CA VAL A 644 23.23 -25.42 -2.37
C VAL A 644 21.71 -25.64 -2.43
N LYS A 645 20.93 -25.20 -1.44
CA LYS A 645 19.46 -25.10 -1.60
C LYS A 645 19.11 -24.17 -2.74
N ASP A 646 19.75 -23.02 -2.64
CA ASP A 646 19.86 -22.02 -3.64
C ASP A 646 20.68 -22.55 -4.86
N ALA A 647 20.57 -23.82 -5.27
CA ALA A 647 21.03 -24.31 -6.59
C ALA A 647 20.04 -25.28 -7.29
N ARG A 648 18.76 -25.39 -6.86
CA ARG A 648 17.89 -26.57 -7.13
C ARG A 648 16.74 -26.47 -8.15
N VAL A 649 16.72 -25.46 -9.03
CA VAL A 649 16.04 -25.53 -10.34
C VAL A 649 16.82 -24.89 -11.47
N SER A 650 17.44 -23.73 -11.23
CA SER A 650 18.10 -22.93 -12.25
C SER A 650 19.52 -22.56 -11.87
N LEU A 651 20.49 -23.24 -12.46
CA LEU A 651 21.86 -22.74 -12.45
C LEU A 651 21.97 -21.30 -13.00
N MET A 652 20.95 -20.75 -13.69
CA MET A 652 20.82 -19.33 -14.05
C MET A 652 20.44 -18.39 -12.90
N TYR A 653 19.59 -18.80 -11.94
CA TYR A 653 19.48 -17.99 -10.71
C TYR A 653 20.80 -18.18 -9.93
N PHE A 654 21.45 -19.38 -9.96
CA PHE A 654 22.87 -19.60 -9.62
C PHE A 654 23.82 -18.96 -10.66
N ASN A 655 23.38 -17.94 -11.39
CA ASN A 655 24.24 -17.06 -12.17
C ASN A 655 23.99 -15.58 -11.84
N ALA A 656 22.84 -15.22 -11.25
CA ALA A 656 22.46 -13.82 -11.03
C ALA A 656 22.97 -13.23 -9.70
N ARG A 657 22.73 -13.88 -8.55
CA ARG A 657 22.87 -13.28 -7.20
C ARG A 657 24.26 -13.24 -6.56
N HIS A 658 25.22 -14.07 -6.97
CA HIS A 658 26.61 -13.84 -6.64
C HIS A 658 27.66 -14.06 -7.78
N VAL A 659 27.39 -14.87 -8.81
CA VAL A 659 27.68 -14.72 -10.27
C VAL A 659 27.90 -13.31 -10.77
N ALA A 660 26.92 -12.88 -11.55
CA ALA A 660 26.83 -11.56 -12.08
C ALA A 660 26.73 -10.48 -10.98
N LYS A 661 26.39 -10.87 -9.73
CA LYS A 661 25.97 -9.99 -8.61
C LYS A 661 24.86 -9.01 -9.02
N THR A 662 24.05 -9.38 -10.00
CA THR A 662 22.95 -8.59 -10.56
C THR A 662 21.67 -8.66 -9.74
N ILE A 663 21.52 -9.69 -8.89
CA ILE A 663 20.47 -9.70 -7.86
C ILE A 663 21.13 -9.35 -6.52
N PRO A 664 20.85 -8.17 -5.92
CA PRO A 664 21.47 -7.75 -4.66
C PRO A 664 20.93 -8.53 -3.45
N ARG A 665 21.72 -8.55 -2.36
CA ARG A 665 21.35 -9.18 -1.08
C ARG A 665 20.56 -8.21 -0.19
N THR A 666 19.26 -8.07 -0.42
CA THR A 666 18.38 -7.27 0.46
C THR A 666 18.15 -7.98 1.80
N ALA A 667 18.38 -7.30 2.92
CA ALA A 667 17.99 -7.78 4.25
C ALA A 667 16.46 -7.73 4.41
N SER A 668 15.84 -8.79 4.95
CA SER A 668 14.40 -8.93 5.05
C SER A 668 13.89 -8.85 6.49
N LYS A 669 13.17 -7.77 6.81
CA LYS A 669 12.54 -7.50 8.13
C LYS A 669 11.52 -8.56 8.58
N VAL A 670 11.25 -9.57 7.74
CA VAL A 670 10.37 -10.71 8.06
C VAL A 670 11.08 -11.75 8.93
N LEU A 671 12.43 -11.74 8.97
CA LEU A 671 13.24 -12.70 9.72
C LEU A 671 13.58 -12.24 11.15
N ASP A 672 13.48 -10.94 11.45
CA ASP A 672 13.95 -10.30 12.70
C ASP A 672 13.49 -11.02 13.97
N MET A 673 12.21 -11.43 14.04
CA MET A 673 11.64 -12.17 15.18
C MET A 673 12.18 -13.61 15.30
N GLY A 674 12.57 -14.23 14.18
CA GLY A 674 13.23 -15.53 14.16
C GLY A 674 14.67 -15.43 14.67
N ASN A 675 15.41 -14.45 14.15
CA ASN A 675 16.79 -14.14 14.58
C ASN A 675 16.84 -13.83 16.08
N LEU A 676 15.92 -13.01 16.59
CA LEU A 676 15.80 -12.67 18.02
C LEU A 676 15.60 -13.91 18.91
N VAL A 677 14.74 -14.84 18.50
CA VAL A 677 14.49 -16.10 19.24
C VAL A 677 15.71 -17.02 19.17
N HIS A 678 16.36 -17.11 18.01
CA HIS A 678 17.58 -17.91 17.80
C HIS A 678 18.72 -17.42 18.70
N ALA A 679 19.04 -16.13 18.64
CA ALA A 679 20.03 -15.48 19.49
C ALA A 679 19.72 -15.70 20.98
N LEU A 680 18.48 -15.44 21.44
CA LEU A 680 18.09 -15.66 22.83
C LEU A 680 18.19 -17.12 23.29
N ALA A 681 17.93 -18.09 22.43
CA ALA A 681 17.98 -19.51 22.80
C ALA A 681 19.41 -20.07 22.85
N LEU A 682 20.30 -19.55 22.00
CA LEU A 682 21.64 -20.10 21.78
C LEU A 682 22.75 -19.24 22.39
N GLN A 683 22.77 -17.94 22.07
CA GLN A 683 23.77 -16.94 22.50
C GLN A 683 23.12 -15.69 23.11
N PRO A 684 22.36 -15.79 24.22
CA PRO A 684 21.66 -14.65 24.82
C PRO A 684 22.58 -13.49 25.22
N GLU A 685 23.88 -13.75 25.41
CA GLU A 685 24.96 -12.77 25.58
C GLU A 685 25.12 -11.79 24.39
N ASN A 686 24.84 -12.21 23.15
CA ASN A 686 24.96 -11.36 21.96
C ASN A 686 23.78 -10.39 21.78
N LEU A 687 22.72 -10.49 22.59
CA LEU A 687 21.48 -9.73 22.40
C LEU A 687 21.72 -8.22 22.31
N GLU A 688 22.56 -7.67 23.19
CA GLU A 688 22.87 -6.23 23.23
C GLU A 688 23.85 -5.80 22.11
N ALA A 689 24.56 -6.73 21.49
CA ALA A 689 25.40 -6.46 20.33
C ALA A 689 24.57 -6.35 19.04
N GLU A 690 23.69 -7.33 18.79
CA GLU A 690 22.97 -7.47 17.51
C GLU A 690 21.62 -6.73 17.45
N PHE A 691 20.95 -6.53 18.61
CA PHE A 691 19.58 -5.99 18.66
C PHE A 691 19.52 -4.67 19.43
N SER A 692 18.62 -3.78 18.99
CA SER A 692 18.30 -2.51 19.66
C SER A 692 16.89 -2.62 20.24
N VAL A 693 16.80 -2.76 21.56
CA VAL A 693 15.54 -2.99 22.30
C VAL A 693 14.86 -1.67 22.66
N GLU A 694 13.55 -1.59 22.42
CA GLU A 694 12.70 -0.45 22.75
C GLU A 694 12.82 -0.04 24.24
N PRO A 695 13.19 1.23 24.54
CA PRO A 695 13.61 1.65 25.88
C PRO A 695 12.49 1.63 26.92
N GLU A 696 12.87 1.54 28.20
CA GLU A 696 11.93 1.71 29.32
C GLU A 696 11.51 3.19 29.39
N ILE A 697 10.22 3.49 29.25
CA ILE A 697 9.70 4.86 29.51
C ILE A 697 9.74 5.08 31.03
N PRO A 698 10.53 6.03 31.56
CA PRO A 698 10.69 6.19 33.01
C PRO A 698 9.41 6.65 33.71
N GLU A 699 9.23 6.26 34.97
CA GLU A 699 8.12 6.73 35.81
C GLU A 699 8.24 8.26 36.02
N GLY A 700 7.29 9.01 35.45
CA GLY A 700 7.32 10.49 35.42
C GLY A 700 7.80 11.10 34.10
N ALA A 701 8.06 10.31 33.06
CA ALA A 701 8.26 10.82 31.69
C ALA A 701 6.95 11.27 31.04
N PHE A 702 7.04 12.26 30.15
CA PHE A 702 5.89 12.82 29.44
C PHE A 702 5.53 11.98 28.22
N THR A 703 4.38 11.30 28.29
CA THR A 703 3.88 10.37 27.26
C THR A 703 2.82 10.98 26.36
N THR A 704 2.07 11.98 26.86
CA THR A 704 0.89 12.51 26.18
C THR A 704 0.75 14.02 26.36
N THR A 705 -0.01 14.64 25.46
CA THR A 705 -0.43 16.05 25.58
C THR A 705 -1.20 16.32 26.88
N ALA A 706 -1.88 15.31 27.46
CA ALA A 706 -2.51 15.41 28.78
C ALA A 706 -1.44 15.55 29.89
N THR A 707 -0.44 14.66 29.93
CA THR A 707 0.64 14.73 30.94
C THR A 707 1.46 16.04 30.85
N LEU A 708 1.73 16.52 29.62
CA LEU A 708 2.35 17.84 29.41
C LEU A 708 1.46 18.95 30.00
N ARG A 709 0.17 18.92 29.68
CA ARG A 709 -0.78 19.92 30.15
C ARG A 709 -0.90 19.93 31.68
N GLU A 710 -1.03 18.77 32.32
CA GLU A 710 -1.16 18.66 33.77
C GLU A 710 0.04 19.26 34.51
N PHE A 711 1.26 19.04 33.99
CA PHE A 711 2.46 19.70 34.53
C PHE A 711 2.45 21.22 34.31
N ILE A 712 2.05 21.69 33.13
CA ILE A 712 2.00 23.14 32.83
C ILE A 712 0.91 23.83 33.68
N ASP A 713 -0.28 23.24 33.81
CA ASP A 713 -1.37 23.74 34.66
C ASP A 713 -0.94 23.73 36.15
N ALA A 714 -0.23 22.70 36.63
CA ALA A 714 0.31 22.63 37.99
C ALA A 714 1.44 23.64 38.25
N TYR A 715 2.36 23.84 37.29
CA TYR A 715 3.40 24.86 37.37
C TYR A 715 2.78 26.26 37.41
N ASN A 716 1.84 26.56 36.51
CA ASN A 716 1.12 27.82 36.49
C ASN A 716 0.37 28.09 37.81
N ALA A 717 -0.21 27.05 38.43
CA ALA A 717 -0.85 27.16 39.74
C ALA A 717 0.14 27.40 40.91
N SER A 718 1.44 27.16 40.71
CA SER A 718 2.52 27.44 41.67
C SER A 718 3.08 28.86 41.57
N LEU A 719 2.77 29.60 40.49
CA LEU A 719 3.30 30.94 40.25
C LEU A 719 2.64 32.00 41.17
N PRO A 720 3.37 33.06 41.57
CA PRO A 720 2.79 34.18 42.32
C PRO A 720 1.69 34.87 41.52
N ALA A 721 0.51 35.02 42.13
CA ALA A 721 -0.63 35.67 41.50
C ALA A 721 -0.29 37.07 40.96
N LEU A 722 -0.64 37.32 39.69
CA LEU A 722 -0.52 38.62 39.05
C LEU A 722 -1.69 39.52 39.48
N LEU A 723 -1.41 40.81 39.75
CA LEU A 723 -2.40 41.83 40.12
C LEU A 723 -3.49 41.92 39.05
N SER A 724 -4.75 41.69 39.39
CA SER A 724 -5.86 41.72 38.44
C SER A 724 -6.10 43.13 37.88
N ALA A 725 -6.77 43.22 36.73
CA ALA A 725 -7.13 44.51 36.14
C ALA A 725 -8.00 45.36 37.07
N ASP A 726 -8.86 44.73 37.90
CA ASP A 726 -9.70 45.41 38.89
C ASP A 726 -8.89 45.89 40.11
N GLU A 727 -7.88 45.14 40.57
CA GLU A 727 -6.96 45.60 41.64
C GLU A 727 -6.07 46.77 41.17
N ILE A 728 -5.52 46.68 39.95
CA ILE A 728 -4.76 47.78 39.34
C ILE A 728 -5.66 49.01 39.20
N LYS A 729 -6.88 48.83 38.69
CA LYS A 729 -7.87 49.90 38.57
C LYS A 729 -8.23 50.51 39.92
N ALA A 730 -8.40 49.71 40.98
CA ALA A 730 -8.68 50.20 42.31
C ALA A 730 -7.54 51.09 42.85
N LEU A 731 -6.27 50.72 42.62
CA LEU A 731 -5.11 51.56 42.98
C LEU A 731 -5.08 52.88 42.18
N LEU A 732 -5.45 52.86 40.90
CA LEU A 732 -5.56 54.06 40.07
C LEU A 732 -6.74 54.96 40.50
N GLU A 733 -7.87 54.36 40.91
CA GLU A 733 -9.04 55.09 41.42
C GLU A 733 -8.79 55.67 42.82
N GLU A 734 -8.07 54.96 43.71
CA GLU A 734 -7.61 55.47 45.00
C GLU A 734 -6.63 56.64 44.82
N HIS A 735 -5.66 56.52 43.91
CA HIS A 735 -4.77 57.64 43.59
C HIS A 735 -5.56 58.85 43.04
N ASN A 736 -6.44 58.64 42.07
CA ASN A 736 -7.28 59.71 41.51
C ASN A 736 -8.20 60.36 42.56
N ALA A 737 -8.69 59.60 43.54
CA ALA A 737 -9.47 60.12 44.66
C ALA A 737 -8.62 60.93 45.67
N SER A 738 -7.29 60.75 45.68
CA SER A 738 -6.36 61.56 46.48
C SER A 738 -5.99 62.90 45.84
N LEU A 739 -6.28 63.10 44.55
CA LEU A 739 -5.97 64.34 43.84
C LEU A 739 -6.95 65.48 44.21
N PRO A 740 -6.51 66.75 44.21
CA PRO A 740 -7.40 67.87 44.49
C PRO A 740 -8.50 68.01 43.43
N ALA A 741 -9.76 67.97 43.86
CA ALA A 741 -10.89 68.09 42.95
C ALA A 741 -10.93 69.48 42.25
N PRO A 742 -11.24 69.54 40.94
CA PRO A 742 -11.32 70.80 40.22
C PRO A 742 -12.48 71.66 40.72
N VAL A 743 -12.21 72.96 40.91
CA VAL A 743 -13.19 73.92 41.42
C VAL A 743 -14.29 74.14 40.38
N PRO A 744 -15.59 73.97 40.73
CA PRO A 744 -16.66 73.95 39.76
C PRO A 744 -16.89 75.31 39.09
N LEU A 745 -17.17 75.29 37.78
CA LEU A 745 -17.55 76.49 37.03
C LEU A 745 -19.04 76.80 37.22
N GLY A 746 -19.39 77.28 38.42
CA GLY A 746 -20.77 77.51 38.90
C GLY A 746 -21.77 78.05 37.87
N THR A 747 -23.01 77.59 37.90
CA THR A 747 -24.01 77.89 36.87
C THR A 747 -24.56 79.31 36.99
N SER A 748 -24.81 79.78 38.21
CA SER A 748 -25.17 81.17 38.53
C SER A 748 -23.96 82.08 38.79
N LEU A 749 -24.21 83.39 38.91
CA LEU A 749 -23.19 84.38 39.27
C LEU A 749 -22.70 84.13 40.71
N GLU A 750 -23.62 83.87 41.63
CA GLU A 750 -23.38 83.59 43.04
C GLU A 750 -22.59 82.30 43.25
N GLU A 751 -22.93 81.19 42.57
CA GLU A 751 -22.13 79.96 42.58
C GLU A 751 -20.72 80.19 42.03
N THR A 752 -20.61 80.97 40.95
CA THR A 752 -19.32 81.32 40.35
C THR A 752 -18.47 82.13 41.34
N ALA A 753 -19.07 83.08 42.07
CA ALA A 753 -18.38 83.88 43.06
C ALA A 753 -17.94 83.06 44.28
N GLN A 754 -18.78 82.13 44.77
CA GLN A 754 -18.41 81.19 45.84
C GLN A 754 -17.24 80.29 45.41
N SER A 755 -17.29 79.76 44.19
CA SER A 755 -16.23 78.92 43.63
C SER A 755 -14.93 79.71 43.44
N TYR A 756 -15.01 80.98 43.02
CA TYR A 756 -13.86 81.87 42.91
C TYR A 756 -13.23 82.23 44.27
N MET A 757 -14.06 82.46 45.31
CA MET A 757 -13.59 82.72 46.67
C MET A 757 -12.97 81.49 47.36
N ALA A 758 -13.20 80.29 46.82
CA ALA A 758 -12.56 79.04 47.25
C ALA A 758 -11.20 78.77 46.59
N LEU A 759 -10.77 79.58 45.61
CA LEU A 759 -9.43 79.51 45.03
C LEU A 759 -8.35 79.97 46.03
N PRO A 760 -7.10 79.49 45.95
CA PRO A 760 -5.98 80.09 46.67
C PRO A 760 -5.84 81.58 46.30
N ALA A 761 -5.42 82.41 47.27
CA ALA A 761 -5.40 83.86 47.12
C ALA A 761 -4.58 84.37 45.92
N GLU A 762 -3.54 83.63 45.51
CA GLU A 762 -2.70 83.92 44.34
C GLU A 762 -3.41 83.75 42.98
N TYR A 763 -4.59 83.12 42.95
CA TYR A 763 -5.47 83.02 41.78
C TYR A 763 -6.70 83.93 41.87
N GLN A 764 -6.94 84.60 43.01
CA GLN A 764 -8.04 85.57 43.20
C GLN A 764 -7.69 86.97 42.65
N ARG A 765 -7.33 87.05 41.36
CA ARG A 765 -6.70 88.24 40.75
C ARG A 765 -7.64 89.35 40.21
N ILE A 766 -8.87 89.45 40.70
CA ILE A 766 -9.81 90.53 40.31
C ILE A 766 -9.72 91.70 41.30
N GLU A 767 -9.22 92.85 40.82
CA GLU A 767 -8.96 94.05 41.63
C GLU A 767 -10.23 94.69 42.25
N GLU A 768 -10.07 95.25 43.44
CA GLU A 768 -11.12 95.88 44.24
C GLU A 768 -11.62 97.21 43.63
N GLY A 769 -12.49 97.07 42.64
CA GLY A 769 -13.08 98.20 41.88
C GLY A 769 -13.57 97.81 40.49
N GLN A 770 -13.11 96.68 39.94
CA GLN A 770 -13.65 96.14 38.69
C GLN A 770 -15.00 95.45 38.91
N LYS A 771 -15.86 95.44 37.88
CA LYS A 771 -17.10 94.65 37.91
C LYS A 771 -16.76 93.16 37.86
N GLN A 772 -16.96 92.46 38.97
CA GLN A 772 -16.87 90.99 39.03
C GLN A 772 -17.92 90.36 38.12
N THR A 773 -17.52 90.00 36.90
CA THR A 773 -18.36 89.29 35.93
C THR A 773 -18.12 87.79 36.03
N ALA A 774 -19.16 86.99 35.77
CA ALA A 774 -19.03 85.53 35.73
C ALA A 774 -17.92 85.08 34.77
N THR A 775 -17.70 85.79 33.67
CA THR A 775 -16.63 85.51 32.70
C THR A 775 -15.23 85.66 33.30
N ALA A 776 -14.97 86.74 34.04
CA ALA A 776 -13.67 86.96 34.68
C ALA A 776 -13.39 85.93 35.79
N MET A 777 -14.38 85.69 36.66
CA MET A 777 -14.25 84.68 37.73
C MET A 777 -14.06 83.27 37.16
N LYS A 778 -14.78 82.89 36.08
CA LYS A 778 -14.57 81.61 35.37
C LYS A 778 -13.23 81.52 34.63
N ALA A 779 -12.59 82.65 34.28
CA ALA A 779 -11.25 82.63 33.74
C ALA A 779 -10.22 82.27 34.83
N CYS A 780 -10.29 82.88 36.00
CA CYS A 780 -9.41 82.56 37.14
C CYS A 780 -9.61 81.12 37.64
N ILE A 781 -10.86 80.63 37.73
CA ILE A 781 -11.15 79.22 38.06
C ILE A 781 -10.55 78.26 37.01
N LYS A 782 -10.62 78.61 35.72
CA LYS A 782 -9.99 77.81 34.65
C LYS A 782 -8.47 77.82 34.72
N GLU A 783 -7.85 78.96 35.04
CA GLU A 783 -6.39 79.05 35.23
C GLU A 783 -5.94 78.14 36.37
N TYR A 784 -6.59 78.23 37.54
CA TYR A 784 -6.31 77.36 38.67
C TYR A 784 -6.52 75.87 38.33
N ASN A 785 -7.67 75.50 37.77
CA ASN A 785 -7.97 74.11 37.40
C ASN A 785 -7.00 73.55 36.36
N ALA A 786 -6.36 74.39 35.53
CA ALA A 786 -5.31 73.97 34.59
C ALA A 786 -3.94 73.74 35.25
N THR A 787 -3.77 74.09 36.53
CA THR A 787 -2.57 73.79 37.34
C THR A 787 -2.71 72.55 38.23
N LEU A 788 -3.91 71.94 38.26
CA LEU A 788 -4.14 70.71 39.02
C LEU A 788 -3.58 69.48 38.28
N PRO A 789 -3.09 68.45 38.99
CA PRO A 789 -2.68 67.19 38.38
C PRO A 789 -3.83 66.55 37.58
N VAL A 790 -3.53 66.07 36.38
CA VAL A 790 -4.52 65.39 35.53
C VAL A 790 -4.72 63.96 36.05
N PRO A 791 -5.97 63.53 36.34
CA PRO A 791 -6.26 62.15 36.73
C PRO A 791 -5.80 61.14 35.68
N VAL A 792 -5.20 60.04 36.12
CA VAL A 792 -4.78 58.93 35.25
C VAL A 792 -5.98 58.15 34.72
N LYS A 793 -5.84 57.47 33.59
CA LYS A 793 -6.93 56.69 32.98
C LYS A 793 -7.17 55.39 33.76
N THR A 794 -8.42 55.18 34.18
CA THR A 794 -8.88 53.97 34.89
C THR A 794 -9.61 52.98 33.97
N SER A 795 -9.36 53.08 32.66
CA SER A 795 -9.95 52.23 31.61
C SER A 795 -8.94 51.88 30.52
N GLY A 796 -8.89 50.60 30.15
CA GLY A 796 -7.93 50.03 29.19
C GLY A 796 -7.82 48.52 29.34
N SER A 797 -6.86 47.90 28.65
CA SER A 797 -6.37 46.56 28.99
C SER A 797 -5.59 46.57 30.31
N ARG A 798 -5.32 45.38 30.88
CA ARG A 798 -4.41 45.21 32.02
C ARG A 798 -3.11 46.02 31.83
N ASP A 799 -2.50 45.88 30.65
CA ASP A 799 -1.17 46.46 30.38
C ASP A 799 -1.23 47.98 30.24
N ALA A 800 -2.29 48.51 29.62
CA ALA A 800 -2.54 49.96 29.60
C ALA A 800 -2.80 50.53 31.01
N LEU A 801 -3.41 49.75 31.92
CA LEU A 801 -3.57 50.14 33.33
C LEU A 801 -2.23 50.05 34.09
N LEU A 802 -1.35 49.09 33.77
CA LEU A 802 0.02 49.02 34.32
C LEU A 802 0.88 50.21 33.85
N GLU A 803 0.76 50.64 32.59
CA GLU A 803 1.39 51.87 32.10
C GLU A 803 0.95 53.11 32.88
N GLN A 804 -0.34 53.22 33.22
CA GLN A 804 -0.84 54.29 34.08
C GLN A 804 -0.35 54.16 35.53
N LEU A 805 -0.22 52.93 36.05
CA LEU A 805 0.28 52.69 37.40
C LEU A 805 1.78 53.01 37.53
N ALA A 806 2.56 52.81 36.47
CA ALA A 806 3.99 53.13 36.44
C ALA A 806 4.29 54.63 36.62
N ILE A 807 3.33 55.51 36.29
CA ILE A 807 3.42 56.95 36.51
C ILE A 807 3.30 57.30 38.02
N ILE A 808 2.61 56.46 38.79
CA ILE A 808 2.23 56.71 40.19
C ILE A 808 3.11 55.92 41.17
N ASN A 809 3.36 54.64 40.88
CA ASN A 809 4.10 53.71 41.71
C ASN A 809 4.98 52.80 40.83
N PRO A 810 6.12 53.31 40.33
CA PRO A 810 7.02 52.54 39.48
C PRO A 810 7.62 51.32 40.20
N ASP A 811 7.83 51.40 41.52
CA ASP A 811 8.40 50.30 42.32
C ASP A 811 7.47 49.08 42.38
N LEU A 812 6.15 49.30 42.44
CA LEU A 812 5.15 48.22 42.43
C LEU A 812 5.01 47.61 41.03
N VAL A 813 5.05 48.43 39.97
CA VAL A 813 5.07 47.91 38.58
C VAL A 813 6.37 47.14 38.30
N ALA A 814 7.51 47.58 38.84
CA ALA A 814 8.77 46.85 38.75
C ALA A 814 8.76 45.51 39.50
N GLN A 815 8.05 45.42 40.63
CA GLN A 815 7.80 44.15 41.35
C GLN A 815 6.85 43.22 40.58
N GLU A 816 5.80 43.76 39.96
CA GLU A 816 4.87 42.99 39.13
C GLU A 816 5.56 42.46 37.86
N ALA A 817 6.43 43.25 37.23
CA ALA A 817 7.22 42.86 36.06
C ALA A 817 8.35 41.85 36.36
N GLN A 818 8.66 41.60 37.65
CA GLN A 818 9.58 40.54 38.08
C GLN A 818 8.90 39.19 38.32
N LYS A 819 7.55 39.12 38.29
CA LYS A 819 6.83 37.84 38.44
C LYS A 819 6.94 37.03 37.14
N PRO A 820 7.17 35.70 37.20
CA PRO A 820 7.17 34.86 36.00
C PRO A 820 5.81 34.88 35.30
N THR A 821 5.82 35.00 33.98
CA THR A 821 4.60 34.86 33.16
C THR A 821 4.17 33.39 33.11
N PRO A 822 2.87 33.07 33.26
CA PRO A 822 2.36 31.72 33.06
C PRO A 822 2.73 31.14 31.68
N LEU A 823 3.11 29.86 31.68
CA LEU A 823 3.35 29.07 30.47
C LEU A 823 2.05 28.86 29.69
N LYS A 824 2.14 28.78 28.36
CA LYS A 824 0.99 28.56 27.49
C LYS A 824 0.50 27.11 27.57
N VAL A 825 -0.79 26.96 27.87
CA VAL A 825 -1.53 25.68 27.88
C VAL A 825 -2.32 25.44 26.58
N SER A 826 -1.87 26.08 25.50
CA SER A 826 -2.45 26.00 24.15
C SER A 826 -1.35 26.26 23.10
N GLY A 827 -1.28 25.39 22.10
CA GLY A 827 -0.23 25.35 21.08
C GLY A 827 -0.16 23.96 20.44
N THR A 828 0.88 23.71 19.65
CA THR A 828 1.24 22.37 19.16
C THR A 828 1.85 21.53 20.29
N LYS A 829 2.06 20.22 20.06
CA LYS A 829 2.79 19.38 21.02
C LYS A 829 4.22 19.87 21.26
N ALA A 830 4.90 20.33 20.20
CA ALA A 830 6.24 20.90 20.27
C ALA A 830 6.30 22.19 21.14
N ASP A 831 5.32 23.10 20.98
CA ASP A 831 5.24 24.31 21.83
C ASP A 831 5.14 23.96 23.32
N MET A 832 4.35 22.94 23.65
CA MET A 832 4.18 22.48 25.04
C MET A 832 5.41 21.73 25.57
N ILE A 833 6.11 20.95 24.73
CA ILE A 833 7.40 20.33 25.09
C ILE A 833 8.44 21.41 25.41
N GLN A 834 8.60 22.41 24.54
CA GLN A 834 9.54 23.53 24.78
C GLN A 834 9.16 24.37 26.02
N ALA A 835 7.86 24.57 26.28
CA ALA A 835 7.40 25.18 27.52
C ALA A 835 7.80 24.37 28.77
N VAL A 836 7.66 23.04 28.73
CA VAL A 836 8.12 22.15 29.83
C VAL A 836 9.63 22.20 29.99
N ILE A 837 10.41 22.07 28.91
CA ILE A 837 11.90 22.12 28.93
C ILE A 837 12.40 23.43 29.57
N SER A 838 11.74 24.56 29.30
CA SER A 838 12.11 25.87 29.85
C SER A 838 12.03 25.97 31.38
N VAL A 839 11.28 25.07 32.03
CA VAL A 839 11.10 24.98 33.48
C VAL A 839 11.78 23.75 34.07
N LYS A 840 11.77 22.63 33.34
CA LYS A 840 12.37 21.35 33.72
C LYS A 840 13.28 20.84 32.59
N PRO A 841 14.57 21.22 32.57
CA PRO A 841 15.52 20.73 31.57
C PRO A 841 15.84 19.23 31.67
N ASP A 842 15.56 18.58 32.81
CA ASP A 842 15.62 17.13 33.03
C ASP A 842 14.26 16.44 32.80
N ALA A 843 13.38 17.06 31.99
CA ALA A 843 12.17 16.40 31.51
C ALA A 843 12.53 15.32 30.47
N VAL A 844 12.03 14.11 30.69
CA VAL A 844 12.14 13.00 29.74
C VAL A 844 10.83 12.92 28.96
N PHE A 845 10.91 12.91 27.64
CA PHE A 845 9.75 12.78 26.75
C PHE A 845 9.77 11.40 26.09
N ALA A 846 8.64 10.70 26.08
CA ALA A 846 8.55 9.34 25.55
C ALA A 846 8.75 9.31 24.03
N ASP A 847 8.27 10.33 23.32
CA ASP A 847 8.51 10.52 21.88
C ASP A 847 10.01 10.54 21.57
N GLU A 848 10.78 11.42 22.23
CA GLU A 848 12.23 11.57 22.00
C GLU A 848 13.02 10.28 22.25
N LEU A 849 12.67 9.52 23.30
CA LEU A 849 13.28 8.20 23.55
C LEU A 849 12.95 7.17 22.47
N LEU A 850 11.73 7.21 21.93
CA LEU A 850 11.29 6.28 20.89
C LEU A 850 11.78 6.69 19.49
N ASP A 851 11.98 7.98 19.24
CA ASP A 851 12.58 8.51 18.01
C ASP A 851 14.08 8.22 17.97
N ALA A 852 14.83 8.53 19.04
CA ALA A 852 16.25 8.16 19.13
C ALA A 852 16.50 6.63 19.04
N TRP A 853 15.51 5.81 19.43
CA TRP A 853 15.51 4.37 19.20
C TRP A 853 15.22 4.02 17.72
N ARG A 854 14.21 4.66 17.09
CA ARG A 854 13.87 4.50 15.66
C ARG A 854 15.01 4.90 14.72
N ASP A 855 15.74 5.96 15.06
CA ASP A 855 16.90 6.49 14.31
C ASP A 855 18.07 5.49 14.23
N ASN A 856 18.12 4.53 15.17
CA ASN A 856 18.97 3.34 15.13
C ASN A 856 20.45 3.60 14.77
N PRO A 857 21.18 4.47 15.49
CA PRO A 857 22.51 4.95 15.12
C PRO A 857 23.64 3.89 15.13
N GLY A 858 23.32 2.63 15.41
CA GLY A 858 24.25 1.49 15.32
C GLY A 858 23.80 0.40 14.33
N GLU A 859 22.84 0.69 13.44
CA GLU A 859 22.28 -0.21 12.41
C GLU A 859 21.76 -1.58 12.91
N LYS A 860 21.49 -1.70 14.22
CA LYS A 860 21.05 -2.95 14.87
C LYS A 860 19.64 -3.35 14.48
N ILE A 861 19.27 -4.61 14.72
CA ILE A 861 17.89 -5.06 14.49
C ILE A 861 16.96 -4.45 15.56
N LEU A 862 16.01 -3.61 15.15
CA LEU A 862 15.06 -2.95 16.05
C LEU A 862 14.02 -3.95 16.60
N VAL A 863 13.91 -4.03 17.93
CA VAL A 863 13.04 -4.97 18.64
C VAL A 863 12.13 -4.25 19.62
N THR A 864 10.82 -4.36 19.42
CA THR A 864 9.82 -3.85 20.36
C THR A 864 9.77 -4.67 21.65
N ARG A 865 9.26 -4.06 22.71
CA ARG A 865 8.98 -4.68 24.01
C ARG A 865 8.09 -5.91 23.88
N GLN A 866 7.08 -5.86 23.02
CA GLN A 866 6.20 -7.01 22.79
C GLN A 866 6.96 -8.15 22.12
N GLN A 867 7.73 -7.90 21.06
CA GLN A 867 8.58 -8.91 20.41
C GLN A 867 9.57 -9.54 21.39
N LEU A 868 10.26 -8.74 22.22
CA LEU A 868 11.17 -9.25 23.23
C LEU A 868 10.46 -10.07 24.33
N ALA A 869 9.27 -9.65 24.76
CA ALA A 869 8.46 -10.40 25.71
C ALA A 869 8.02 -11.76 25.15
N THR A 870 7.53 -11.79 23.90
CA THR A 870 7.18 -13.04 23.19
C THR A 870 8.42 -13.92 22.99
N ALA A 871 9.57 -13.36 22.61
CA ALA A 871 10.79 -14.12 22.41
C ALA A 871 11.36 -14.69 23.72
N ARG A 872 11.28 -13.96 24.83
CA ARG A 872 11.60 -14.47 26.18
C ARG A 872 10.61 -15.54 26.65
N ALA A 873 9.33 -15.46 26.29
CA ALA A 873 8.36 -16.53 26.56
C ALA A 873 8.69 -17.81 25.75
N ILE A 874 9.10 -17.66 24.49
CA ILE A 874 9.57 -18.76 23.64
C ILE A 874 10.87 -19.39 24.20
N GLN A 875 11.87 -18.58 24.57
CA GLN A 875 13.10 -19.02 25.23
C GLN A 875 12.79 -19.80 26.52
N SER A 876 11.86 -19.29 27.34
CA SER A 876 11.42 -19.95 28.58
C SER A 876 10.75 -21.31 28.30
N ALA A 877 9.94 -21.41 27.23
CA ALA A 877 9.35 -22.68 26.81
C ALA A 877 10.41 -23.67 26.30
N LEU A 878 11.38 -23.21 25.51
CA LEU A 878 12.50 -24.02 25.00
C LEU A 878 13.33 -24.64 26.12
N LEU A 879 13.72 -23.84 27.11
CA LEU A 879 14.50 -24.28 28.27
C LEU A 879 13.69 -25.18 29.22
N ALA A 880 12.36 -24.97 29.32
CA ALA A 880 11.48 -25.82 30.13
C ALA A 880 11.08 -27.14 29.46
N HIS A 881 11.22 -27.26 28.13
CA HIS A 881 10.87 -28.47 27.40
C HIS A 881 11.91 -29.58 27.66
N PRO A 882 11.51 -30.80 28.11
CA PRO A 882 12.44 -31.83 28.59
C PRO A 882 13.66 -32.11 27.70
N THR A 883 13.45 -32.34 26.41
CA THR A 883 14.55 -32.69 25.49
C THR A 883 15.26 -31.45 24.91
N ALA A 884 14.56 -30.45 24.38
CA ALA A 884 15.17 -29.21 23.87
C ALA A 884 15.99 -28.48 24.95
N GLY A 885 15.48 -28.39 26.18
CA GLY A 885 16.22 -27.81 27.31
C GLY A 885 17.50 -28.59 27.62
N MET A 886 17.47 -29.93 27.57
CA MET A 886 18.68 -30.76 27.73
C MET A 886 19.72 -30.52 26.63
N LEU A 887 19.30 -30.34 25.37
CA LEU A 887 20.21 -30.01 24.27
C LEU A 887 20.79 -28.60 24.43
N LEU A 888 19.92 -27.59 24.55
CA LEU A 888 20.29 -26.17 24.63
C LEU A 888 21.15 -25.82 25.86
N THR A 889 21.10 -26.62 26.93
CA THR A 889 21.91 -26.43 28.16
C THR A 889 23.02 -27.46 28.34
N HIS A 890 23.32 -28.29 27.33
CA HIS A 890 24.29 -29.38 27.50
C HIS A 890 25.73 -28.84 27.77
N PRO A 891 26.51 -29.41 28.71
CA PRO A 891 27.85 -28.91 29.03
C PRO A 891 28.88 -29.03 27.90
N SER A 892 28.67 -29.94 26.94
CA SER A 892 29.49 -30.07 25.72
C SER A 892 28.88 -29.34 24.51
N ARG A 893 27.90 -28.43 24.71
CA ARG A 893 27.34 -27.64 23.62
C ARG A 893 28.41 -26.72 23.02
N ALA A 894 28.55 -26.76 21.70
CA ALA A 894 29.20 -25.72 20.92
C ALA A 894 28.14 -25.12 19.97
N VAL A 895 28.24 -23.82 19.69
CA VAL A 895 27.18 -23.02 19.05
C VAL A 895 27.78 -22.25 17.88
N GLU A 896 27.05 -22.14 16.76
CA GLU A 896 27.49 -21.44 15.54
C GLU A 896 28.86 -21.92 15.00
N VAL A 897 29.23 -23.19 15.25
CA VAL A 897 30.54 -23.75 14.88
C VAL A 897 30.65 -23.82 13.36
N SER A 898 31.66 -23.16 12.81
CA SER A 898 31.88 -23.08 11.37
C SER A 898 32.84 -24.16 10.90
N TYR A 899 32.46 -24.91 9.88
CA TYR A 899 33.29 -25.94 9.25
C TYR A 899 33.54 -25.56 7.81
N PHE A 900 34.79 -25.70 7.36
CA PHE A 900 35.20 -25.58 5.97
C PHE A 900 35.74 -26.92 5.50
N GLY A 901 35.49 -27.28 4.23
CA GLY A 901 35.87 -28.57 3.67
C GLY A 901 35.85 -28.56 2.15
N PHE A 902 36.02 -29.75 1.58
CA PHE A 902 35.81 -30.01 0.15
C PHE A 902 34.68 -31.04 -0.01
N ASP A 903 33.94 -30.93 -1.09
CA ASP A 903 33.03 -31.98 -1.56
C ASP A 903 33.81 -33.13 -2.20
N ASP A 904 33.70 -34.35 -1.66
CA ASP A 904 34.50 -35.51 -2.09
C ASP A 904 34.22 -35.96 -3.55
N GLU A 905 33.08 -35.60 -4.14
CA GLU A 905 32.74 -35.97 -5.53
C GLU A 905 33.23 -34.95 -6.56
N THR A 906 33.19 -33.65 -6.23
CA THR A 906 33.52 -32.55 -7.17
C THR A 906 34.82 -31.82 -6.87
N GLY A 907 35.35 -31.92 -5.66
CA GLY A 907 36.50 -31.14 -5.19
C GLY A 907 36.21 -29.65 -4.94
N LEU A 908 34.94 -29.22 -5.02
CA LEU A 908 34.54 -27.85 -4.71
C LEU A 908 34.66 -27.57 -3.21
N GLU A 909 35.08 -26.36 -2.85
CA GLU A 909 35.08 -25.91 -1.45
C GLU A 909 33.64 -25.76 -0.93
N VAL A 910 33.42 -26.21 0.30
CA VAL A 910 32.13 -26.13 1.01
C VAL A 910 32.30 -25.57 2.40
N ARG A 911 31.25 -24.92 2.90
CA ARG A 911 31.17 -24.45 4.29
C ARG A 911 29.83 -24.82 4.91
N VAL A 912 29.85 -25.20 6.18
CA VAL A 912 28.63 -25.45 6.96
C VAL A 912 28.72 -24.81 8.33
N ARG A 913 27.55 -24.49 8.88
CA ARG A 913 27.40 -24.03 10.26
C ARG A 913 26.08 -24.58 10.81
N PRO A 914 26.10 -25.65 11.62
CA PRO A 914 24.97 -26.01 12.45
C PRO A 914 24.83 -25.03 13.62
N ASP A 915 23.59 -24.65 13.95
CA ASP A 915 23.26 -23.76 15.06
C ASP A 915 23.82 -24.32 16.40
N LEU A 916 23.80 -25.65 16.57
CA LEU A 916 24.20 -26.38 17.78
C LEU A 916 24.94 -27.69 17.45
N GLU A 917 26.06 -27.94 18.12
CA GLU A 917 26.81 -29.21 18.14
C GLU A 917 26.90 -29.73 19.58
N ILE A 918 26.69 -31.03 19.80
CA ILE A 918 26.82 -31.70 21.11
C ILE A 918 27.51 -33.06 20.94
N GLU A 919 28.54 -33.34 21.75
CA GLU A 919 29.02 -34.71 21.95
C GLU A 919 28.32 -35.34 23.16
N LEU A 920 27.65 -36.49 22.96
CA LEU A 920 26.90 -37.23 23.98
C LEU A 920 27.20 -38.74 23.87
N ASP A 921 27.74 -39.33 24.93
CA ASP A 921 28.12 -40.76 25.00
C ASP A 921 29.00 -41.28 23.83
N GLY A 922 29.74 -40.39 23.18
CA GLY A 922 30.60 -40.68 22.02
C GLY A 922 29.89 -40.58 20.66
N VAL A 923 28.65 -40.08 20.63
CA VAL A 923 27.89 -39.73 19.43
C VAL A 923 27.94 -38.20 19.26
N ARG A 924 28.26 -37.71 18.06
CA ARG A 924 28.24 -36.27 17.73
C ARG A 924 26.92 -35.90 17.09
N ILE A 925 26.17 -35.04 17.76
CA ILE A 925 24.81 -34.63 17.42
C ILE A 925 24.83 -33.19 16.92
N GLY A 926 24.33 -32.96 15.71
CA GLY A 926 23.95 -31.64 15.24
C GLY A 926 22.51 -31.32 15.60
N ALA A 927 22.22 -30.04 15.90
CA ALA A 927 20.87 -29.55 15.94
C ALA A 927 20.74 -28.13 15.37
N ASP A 928 19.52 -27.81 14.96
CA ASP A 928 19.16 -26.59 14.23
C ASP A 928 17.77 -26.11 14.73
N LEU A 929 17.65 -24.81 14.99
CA LEU A 929 16.51 -24.18 15.68
C LEU A 929 15.67 -23.37 14.69
N LYS A 930 14.39 -23.72 14.54
CA LYS A 930 13.49 -23.11 13.54
C LYS A 930 12.19 -22.59 14.15
N THR A 931 12.03 -21.27 14.07
CA THR A 931 10.79 -20.60 14.47
C THR A 931 9.73 -20.71 13.37
N ILE A 932 8.53 -21.15 13.71
CA ILE A 932 7.42 -21.36 12.78
C ILE A 932 6.13 -20.67 13.28
N SER A 933 5.10 -20.53 12.43
CA SER A 933 3.78 -19.99 12.79
C SER A 933 2.72 -20.92 12.20
N MET A 934 1.92 -21.55 13.07
CA MET A 934 1.04 -22.67 12.73
C MET A 934 -0.19 -22.77 13.67
N TRP A 935 -0.66 -21.66 14.24
CA TRP A 935 -1.82 -21.59 15.15
C TRP A 935 -3.11 -22.29 14.68
N ASN A 936 -3.34 -22.41 13.38
CA ASN A 936 -4.56 -23.01 12.79
C ASN A 936 -4.41 -24.48 12.38
N VAL A 937 -3.29 -25.13 12.67
CA VAL A 937 -3.01 -26.52 12.28
C VAL A 937 -3.59 -27.50 13.31
N LYS A 938 -4.46 -28.42 12.87
CA LYS A 938 -4.95 -29.52 13.72
C LYS A 938 -3.79 -30.40 14.20
N GLN A 939 -3.81 -30.81 15.47
CA GLN A 939 -2.76 -31.62 16.11
C GLN A 939 -2.37 -32.88 15.31
N GLU A 940 -3.37 -33.58 14.75
CA GLU A 940 -3.18 -34.78 13.92
C GLU A 940 -2.38 -34.47 12.63
N SER A 941 -2.63 -33.31 12.02
CA SER A 941 -1.96 -32.87 10.79
C SER A 941 -0.59 -32.25 11.04
N LEU A 942 -0.26 -31.85 12.27
CA LEU A 942 0.92 -31.04 12.58
C LEU A 942 2.24 -31.73 12.20
N ARG A 943 2.34 -33.05 12.41
CA ARG A 943 3.52 -33.84 12.01
C ARG A 943 3.74 -33.82 10.49
N ALA A 944 2.68 -33.98 9.71
CA ALA A 944 2.76 -33.93 8.25
C ALA A 944 3.11 -32.52 7.74
N ARG A 945 2.61 -31.46 8.40
CA ARG A 945 2.95 -30.07 8.07
C ARG A 945 4.41 -29.75 8.40
N LEU A 946 4.96 -30.23 9.51
CA LEU A 946 6.37 -30.08 9.86
C LEU A 946 7.30 -30.89 8.95
N HIS A 947 6.94 -32.12 8.60
CA HIS A 947 7.68 -32.90 7.59
C HIS A 947 7.70 -32.19 6.23
N ARG A 948 6.54 -31.65 5.79
CA ARG A 948 6.48 -30.86 4.56
C ARG A 948 7.36 -29.61 4.62
N GLU A 949 7.39 -28.89 5.75
CA GLU A 949 8.28 -27.72 5.93
C GLU A 949 9.77 -28.10 5.82
N ILE A 950 10.16 -29.32 6.23
CA ILE A 950 11.53 -29.85 6.10
C ILE A 950 11.90 -30.17 4.63
N ILE A 951 10.93 -30.61 3.83
CA ILE A 951 11.11 -30.89 2.39
C ILE A 951 11.04 -29.60 1.57
N ASP A 952 9.95 -28.83 1.67
CA ASP A 952 9.70 -27.59 0.91
C ASP A 952 10.75 -26.47 1.16
N ARG A 953 11.64 -26.62 2.17
CA ARG A 953 12.76 -25.70 2.47
C ARG A 953 14.15 -26.35 2.43
N ASP A 954 14.26 -27.56 1.89
CA ASP A 954 15.52 -28.31 1.78
C ASP A 954 16.29 -28.41 3.10
N TYR A 955 15.59 -28.53 4.23
CA TYR A 955 16.22 -28.68 5.56
C TYR A 955 16.93 -30.03 5.68
N HIS A 956 16.37 -31.07 5.07
CA HIS A 956 16.97 -32.41 4.97
C HIS A 956 18.30 -32.40 4.18
N LEU A 957 18.40 -31.60 3.11
CA LEU A 957 19.64 -31.37 2.37
C LEU A 957 20.69 -30.66 3.24
N SER A 958 20.31 -29.62 3.99
CA SER A 958 21.21 -29.00 4.97
C SER A 958 21.70 -30.00 6.01
N ALA A 959 20.82 -30.78 6.61
CA ALA A 959 21.18 -31.78 7.61
C ALA A 959 22.17 -32.82 7.05
N ALA A 960 21.96 -33.30 5.83
CA ALA A 960 22.86 -34.22 5.15
C ALA A 960 24.25 -33.62 4.89
N MET A 961 24.31 -32.40 4.34
CA MET A 961 25.55 -31.65 4.12
C MET A 961 26.27 -31.36 5.45
N TYR A 962 25.52 -31.04 6.51
CA TYR A 962 26.08 -30.77 7.84
C TYR A 962 26.66 -32.06 8.45
N CYS A 963 25.96 -33.19 8.35
CA CYS A 963 26.46 -34.49 8.81
C CYS A 963 27.76 -34.91 8.10
N GLU A 964 27.85 -34.72 6.78
CA GLU A 964 29.06 -35.05 6.02
C GLU A 964 30.22 -34.09 6.33
N THR A 965 30.05 -32.78 6.13
CA THR A 965 31.14 -31.80 6.28
C THR A 965 31.62 -31.64 7.73
N ALA A 966 30.73 -31.77 8.73
CA ALA A 966 31.09 -31.67 10.15
C ALA A 966 31.30 -33.03 10.84
N ALA A 967 31.14 -34.16 10.14
CA ALA A 967 31.21 -35.53 10.65
C ALA A 967 30.29 -35.81 11.86
N LEU A 968 28.99 -35.51 11.72
CA LEU A 968 27.98 -35.67 12.76
C LEU A 968 27.20 -36.98 12.54
N ASP A 969 27.04 -37.78 13.59
CA ASP A 969 26.37 -39.09 13.56
C ASP A 969 24.83 -38.97 13.51
N GLN A 970 24.26 -37.90 14.07
CA GLN A 970 22.82 -37.63 14.10
C GLN A 970 22.52 -36.13 13.91
N PHE A 971 21.30 -35.83 13.45
CA PHE A 971 20.82 -34.46 13.27
C PHE A 971 19.38 -34.28 13.77
N PHE A 972 19.10 -33.14 14.41
CA PHE A 972 17.77 -32.80 14.93
C PHE A 972 17.32 -31.38 14.58
N TRP A 973 16.06 -31.22 14.16
CA TRP A 973 15.42 -29.91 14.11
C TRP A 973 14.62 -29.66 15.40
N ILE A 974 14.84 -28.51 16.02
CA ILE A 974 14.07 -27.98 17.14
C ILE A 974 13.11 -26.92 16.56
N PHE A 975 11.89 -27.35 16.25
CA PHE A 975 10.82 -26.45 15.81
C PHE A 975 10.12 -25.81 17.02
N VAL A 976 9.88 -24.50 16.97
CA VAL A 976 9.14 -23.78 18.00
C VAL A 976 8.16 -22.77 17.40
N ASN A 977 6.95 -22.74 17.94
CA ASN A 977 5.88 -21.91 17.41
C ASN A 977 5.91 -20.48 17.99
N LYS A 978 5.98 -19.47 17.11
CA LYS A 978 6.14 -18.06 17.48
C LYS A 978 4.84 -17.29 17.65
N ASP A 979 3.68 -17.94 17.45
CA ASP A 979 2.37 -17.33 17.66
C ASP A 979 2.16 -17.00 19.15
N GLU A 980 1.68 -15.79 19.43
CA GLU A 980 1.64 -15.22 20.78
C GLU A 980 0.84 -16.10 21.76
N ASN A 981 1.43 -16.42 22.92
CA ASN A 981 0.88 -17.32 23.95
C ASN A 981 0.68 -18.79 23.50
N TYR A 982 1.12 -19.20 22.30
CA TYR A 982 0.94 -20.57 21.77
C TYR A 982 2.26 -21.25 21.38
N HIS A 983 3.22 -21.20 22.30
CA HIS A 983 4.61 -21.64 22.10
C HIS A 983 4.81 -23.15 22.32
N TRP A 984 4.19 -23.97 21.49
CA TRP A 984 4.50 -25.40 21.43
C TRP A 984 5.86 -25.64 20.74
N ILE A 985 6.47 -26.78 21.06
CA ILE A 985 7.80 -27.20 20.58
C ILE A 985 7.68 -28.61 20.01
N ALA A 986 8.39 -28.88 18.92
CA ALA A 986 8.54 -30.21 18.34
C ALA A 986 10.02 -30.46 18.00
N ILE A 987 10.52 -31.63 18.35
CA ILE A 987 11.90 -32.06 18.06
C ILE A 987 11.81 -33.24 17.10
N ILE A 988 12.54 -33.14 15.99
CA ILE A 988 12.46 -34.08 14.88
C ILE A 988 13.87 -34.53 14.55
N GLU A 989 14.15 -35.82 14.74
CA GLU A 989 15.37 -36.47 14.28
C GLU A 989 15.33 -36.66 12.76
N ALA A 990 16.42 -36.40 12.07
CA ALA A 990 16.58 -36.75 10.67
C ALA A 990 16.87 -38.26 10.54
N SER A 991 15.96 -39.03 9.95
CA SER A 991 16.19 -40.45 9.71
C SER A 991 17.33 -40.68 8.71
N THR A 992 17.97 -41.85 8.77
CA THR A 992 19.04 -42.24 7.83
C THR A 992 18.59 -42.15 6.36
N GLU A 993 17.34 -42.55 6.08
CA GLU A 993 16.73 -42.46 4.74
C GLU A 993 16.53 -41.00 4.28
N LEU A 994 16.16 -40.10 5.20
CA LEU A 994 15.97 -38.67 4.92
C LEU A 994 17.31 -37.94 4.71
N LEU A 995 18.35 -38.35 5.45
CA LEU A 995 19.71 -37.88 5.25
C LEU A 995 20.31 -38.44 3.94
N GLU A 996 20.05 -39.70 3.58
CA GLU A 996 20.46 -40.30 2.31
C GLU A 996 19.81 -39.60 1.11
N LEU A 997 18.50 -39.30 1.18
CA LEU A 997 17.82 -38.47 0.19
C LEU A 997 18.48 -37.09 0.08
N GLY A 998 18.62 -36.37 1.20
CA GLY A 998 19.26 -35.05 1.23
C GLY A 998 20.69 -35.06 0.69
N MET A 999 21.43 -36.15 0.90
CA MET A 999 22.80 -36.35 0.42
C MET A 999 22.85 -36.58 -1.10
N LEU A 1000 21.96 -37.42 -1.64
CA LEU A 1000 21.86 -37.65 -3.08
C LEU A 1000 21.43 -36.38 -3.82
N GLU A 1001 20.54 -35.59 -3.22
CA GLU A 1001 20.12 -34.29 -3.74
C GLU A 1001 21.23 -33.23 -3.66
N TYR A 1002 21.94 -33.15 -2.53
CA TYR A 1002 23.14 -32.32 -2.35
C TYR A 1002 24.19 -32.64 -3.43
N ARG A 1003 24.62 -33.90 -3.58
CA ARG A 1003 25.64 -34.31 -4.56
C ARG A 1003 25.21 -34.11 -6.02
N LYS A 1004 23.94 -34.38 -6.35
CA LYS A 1004 23.36 -34.04 -7.68
C LYS A 1004 23.51 -32.55 -7.97
N THR A 1005 23.29 -31.71 -6.96
CA THR A 1005 23.35 -30.26 -7.07
C THR A 1005 24.80 -29.76 -7.14
N MET A 1006 25.71 -30.28 -6.31
CA MET A 1006 27.14 -29.96 -6.36
C MET A 1006 27.77 -30.32 -7.71
N ARG A 1007 27.46 -31.49 -8.27
CA ARG A 1007 27.89 -31.84 -9.64
C ARG A 1007 27.35 -30.88 -10.70
N ALA A 1008 26.14 -30.36 -10.53
CA ALA A 1008 25.56 -29.38 -11.44
C ALA A 1008 26.30 -28.03 -11.33
N ILE A 1009 26.58 -27.57 -10.11
CA ILE A 1009 27.38 -26.36 -9.84
C ILE A 1009 28.80 -26.51 -10.43
N ALA A 1010 29.48 -27.64 -10.20
CA ALA A 1010 30.80 -27.93 -10.76
C ALA A 1010 30.79 -27.92 -12.30
N THR A 1011 29.76 -28.49 -12.91
CA THR A 1011 29.57 -28.45 -14.37
C THR A 1011 29.39 -27.00 -14.86
N GLY A 1012 28.65 -26.16 -14.13
CA GLY A 1012 28.51 -24.74 -14.44
C GLY A 1012 29.83 -23.97 -14.37
N PHE A 1013 30.63 -24.21 -13.32
CA PHE A 1013 31.98 -23.64 -13.20
C PHE A 1013 32.91 -24.06 -14.34
N ASP A 1014 32.94 -25.35 -14.68
CA ASP A 1014 33.83 -25.91 -15.70
C ASP A 1014 33.46 -25.49 -17.13
N THR A 1015 32.17 -25.30 -17.42
CA THR A 1015 31.66 -25.02 -18.77
C THR A 1015 31.33 -23.56 -19.03
N GLY A 1016 31.01 -22.79 -17.97
CA GLY A 1016 30.37 -21.48 -18.09
C GLY A 1016 28.90 -21.54 -18.54
N ASP A 1017 28.32 -22.73 -18.72
CA ASP A 1017 26.89 -22.90 -19.00
C ASP A 1017 26.13 -23.01 -17.67
N TRP A 1018 25.33 -21.99 -17.39
CA TRP A 1018 24.58 -21.83 -16.16
C TRP A 1018 23.08 -21.90 -16.49
N PRO A 1019 22.54 -23.11 -16.74
CA PRO A 1019 21.24 -23.28 -17.37
C PRO A 1019 20.08 -22.60 -16.64
N ALA A 1020 19.22 -21.96 -17.42
CA ALA A 1020 17.91 -21.48 -17.02
C ALA A 1020 17.11 -22.57 -16.26
N PRO A 1021 16.08 -22.22 -15.46
CA PRO A 1021 15.26 -23.24 -14.79
C PRO A 1021 14.61 -24.21 -15.79
N ILE A 1022 14.53 -23.73 -17.03
CA ILE A 1022 13.89 -24.26 -18.21
C ILE A 1022 14.90 -24.05 -19.34
N THR A 1023 15.53 -25.13 -19.82
CA THR A 1023 16.59 -25.05 -20.85
C THR A 1023 16.13 -25.43 -22.25
N THR A 1024 15.08 -26.24 -22.32
CA THR A 1024 14.45 -26.71 -23.54
C THR A 1024 13.03 -26.20 -23.56
N ASP A 1025 12.46 -25.97 -24.75
CA ASP A 1025 11.01 -25.83 -24.90
C ASP A 1025 10.36 -27.14 -24.48
N TYR A 1026 9.86 -27.14 -23.25
CA TYR A 1026 9.34 -28.28 -22.53
C TYR A 1026 8.33 -27.75 -21.51
N THR A 1027 7.26 -28.48 -21.19
CA THR A 1027 6.00 -27.89 -20.72
C THR A 1027 5.14 -28.90 -19.91
N ASP A 1028 4.60 -28.54 -18.73
CA ASP A 1028 4.60 -29.35 -17.45
C ASP A 1028 3.38 -30.30 -17.15
N GLU A 1029 3.50 -31.31 -16.25
CA GLU A 1029 2.61 -32.50 -16.08
C GLU A 1029 2.03 -32.72 -14.63
N LEU A 1030 1.32 -33.83 -14.34
CA LEU A 1030 0.40 -34.03 -13.21
C LEU A 1030 0.97 -34.68 -11.95
N ASN A 1031 0.69 -34.08 -10.78
CA ASN A 1031 0.74 -34.83 -9.53
C ASN A 1031 -0.12 -36.09 -9.60
N ASP A 1032 0.49 -37.17 -9.18
CA ASP A 1032 -0.01 -38.30 -8.39
C ASP A 1032 -1.36 -38.10 -7.69
N PHE A 1033 -1.56 -36.94 -7.05
CA PHE A 1033 -2.81 -36.56 -6.39
C PHE A 1033 -3.94 -36.16 -7.37
N ASP A 1034 -3.66 -35.30 -8.35
CA ASP A 1034 -4.66 -35.01 -9.38
C ASP A 1034 -4.86 -36.27 -10.27
N LEU A 1035 -3.80 -37.08 -10.50
CA LEU A 1035 -3.83 -38.42 -11.13
C LEU A 1035 -4.88 -39.32 -10.47
N ARG A 1036 -4.68 -39.63 -9.18
CA ARG A 1036 -5.58 -40.46 -8.38
C ARG A 1036 -6.96 -39.84 -8.20
N ARG A 1037 -7.08 -38.50 -8.26
CA ARG A 1037 -8.36 -37.79 -8.29
C ARG A 1037 -9.10 -37.96 -9.61
N LEU A 1038 -8.42 -37.94 -10.77
CA LEU A 1038 -9.07 -38.31 -12.03
C LEU A 1038 -9.43 -39.79 -12.06
N GLU A 1039 -8.60 -40.68 -11.53
CA GLU A 1039 -8.95 -42.10 -11.42
C GLU A 1039 -10.20 -42.30 -10.56
N ALA A 1040 -10.30 -41.61 -9.42
CA ALA A 1040 -11.51 -41.58 -8.60
C ALA A 1040 -12.72 -40.98 -9.34
N LEU A 1041 -12.54 -39.96 -10.17
CA LEU A 1041 -13.61 -39.36 -10.98
C LEU A 1041 -14.00 -40.19 -12.22
N ARG A 1042 -13.06 -40.96 -12.81
CA ARG A 1042 -13.32 -41.99 -13.83
C ARG A 1042 -14.11 -43.14 -13.22
N ALA A 1043 -13.74 -43.59 -12.01
CA ALA A 1043 -14.42 -44.66 -11.28
C ALA A 1043 -15.77 -44.25 -10.65
N GLN A 1044 -16.15 -42.97 -10.77
CA GLN A 1044 -17.48 -42.43 -10.37
C GLN A 1044 -18.34 -42.02 -11.59
N ALA A 1045 -17.84 -42.19 -12.81
CA ALA A 1045 -18.54 -41.91 -14.07
C ALA A 1045 -19.26 -43.15 -14.64
#